data_AF-A0A5B0WZE9-F1
#
_entry.id   AF-A0A5B0WZE9-F1
#
_cell.length_a   1.000
_cell.length_b   1.000
_cell.length_c   1.000
_cell.angle_alpha   90.00
_cell.angle_beta   90.00
_cell.angle_gamma   90.00
#
_symmetry.space_group_name_H-M   'P 1'
#
loop_
_entity.id
_entity.type
_entity.pdbx_description
1 polymer ?
#
loop_
_entity_poly.entity_id
_entity_poly.type
_entity_poly.pdbx_seq_one_letter_code
_entity_poly.pdbx_strand_id
1 'polypeptide(L)'
;MSRPFEVHSKFQPAGDQPQAIHQLVEGVQAGLASQTLLGVTGSGKTFTMAQVVAQLQRPTIVMAHNKTLAAQLYGEFKDFFPNNAVEYFVSYYDYYQPEAYVPSSDTFIEKDASVNDHIEQMRLSATKALMEREDCLVVATVSAIYGLGDPKSYFKMVMHLSRGEFIDQRQILRQLAELQYTRNDVDFSRGTYRVRGDVIDIFPADSEREAVRVELFDEEIDNITLFDPLTGAVESKLPRVTIFPKSHYVTSRDVMLDAVDKIEAELAERVKQLQDNNKLVEAQRLQQRTRYDVEMIRELGYCQGVENYSRYLSGRAAGEPPPTLFEYLPDNALVIIDESHATIPQIGGMYRGDRSRKETLVEYGFRLPSALDNRPLRFEEWEKLVPQAIFVSATPGPYEKEHAGRTVEQVVRPTGLVDPEVEIRPATSQVDDLLGQIHSTVARGERVLVTTLTKRMAEDLTEYLAEHDVRVRYLHSDIDTVERVEIIRDLRLGEFDVLVGINLLREGLDMPEVSLVAILDADKEGFLRSDRSLIQTIGRAARNLNGRAILYADKVTGSMERAMAETARRREKQVAFNLEHGIIPKGVEKSVQDIMEGARRMPTRGKAKAKKVAEPRLSFGAEVAQLSPAALSRKLKQLESQMQEHAKNLEFEEAAALRDQLAEIKQAAFLSK
;
A
#
# COMPACT_ATOMS: atom_id res chain seq x y z
N MET A 1 19.02 22.30 -6.54
CA MET A 1 17.71 22.97 -6.72
C MET A 1 16.68 21.86 -6.79
N SER A 2 15.66 21.89 -5.93
CA SER A 2 14.52 20.97 -6.01
C SER A 2 13.83 21.18 -7.36
N ARG A 3 13.46 20.08 -8.03
CA ARG A 3 12.67 20.14 -9.26
C ARG A 3 11.22 20.44 -8.84
N PRO A 4 10.44 21.26 -9.56
CA PRO A 4 9.03 21.43 -9.25
C PRO A 4 8.24 20.15 -9.58
N PHE A 5 7.13 19.90 -8.88
CA PHE A 5 6.14 18.92 -9.30
C PHE A 5 5.56 19.30 -10.67
N GLU A 6 5.64 18.40 -11.64
CA GLU A 6 5.14 18.61 -13.01
C GLU A 6 4.20 17.47 -13.40
N VAL A 7 2.92 17.79 -13.63
CA VAL A 7 1.93 16.78 -14.06
C VAL A 7 2.07 16.52 -15.56
N HIS A 8 2.46 15.30 -15.90
CA HIS A 8 2.37 14.76 -17.25
C HIS A 8 1.04 14.04 -17.43
N SER A 9 0.19 14.55 -18.32
CA SER A 9 -1.10 13.93 -18.62
C SER A 9 -1.57 14.29 -20.02
N LYS A 10 -2.30 13.37 -20.66
CA LYS A 10 -3.04 13.64 -21.91
C LYS A 10 -4.37 14.35 -21.64
N PHE A 11 -4.79 14.42 -20.37
CA PHE A 11 -6.06 14.98 -19.93
C PHE A 11 -5.88 16.41 -19.43
N GLN A 12 -6.89 17.25 -19.67
CA GLN A 12 -7.02 18.55 -19.02
C GLN A 12 -8.13 18.48 -17.97
N PRO A 13 -8.08 19.27 -16.87
CA PRO A 13 -9.15 19.33 -15.89
C PRO A 13 -10.51 19.63 -16.56
N ALA A 14 -11.51 18.80 -16.27
CA ALA A 14 -12.85 18.89 -16.88
C ALA A 14 -13.96 18.57 -15.88
N GLY A 15 -15.21 18.90 -16.22
CA GLY A 15 -16.35 18.79 -15.28
C GLY A 15 -16.14 19.70 -14.08
N ASP A 16 -16.35 19.17 -12.86
CA ASP A 16 -16.15 19.93 -11.61
C ASP A 16 -14.66 20.08 -11.23
N GLN A 17 -13.73 19.37 -11.89
CA GLN A 17 -12.32 19.34 -11.51
C GLN A 17 -11.67 20.73 -11.42
N PRO A 18 -11.83 21.66 -12.39
CA PRO A 18 -11.18 22.97 -12.31
C PRO A 18 -11.58 23.76 -11.05
N GLN A 19 -12.87 23.77 -10.72
CA GLN A 19 -13.38 24.45 -9.53
C GLN A 19 -12.93 23.74 -8.25
N ALA A 20 -12.94 22.41 -8.25
CA ALA A 20 -12.49 21.62 -7.10
C ALA A 20 -11.01 21.85 -6.79
N ILE A 21 -10.15 21.83 -7.81
CA ILE A 21 -8.71 22.13 -7.68
C ILE A 21 -8.52 23.54 -7.10
N HIS A 22 -9.17 24.54 -7.70
CA HIS A 22 -9.07 25.93 -7.23
C HIS A 22 -9.47 26.06 -5.75
N GLN A 23 -10.62 25.52 -5.36
CA GLN A 23 -11.13 25.64 -3.98
C GLN A 23 -10.25 24.92 -2.96
N LEU A 24 -9.68 23.77 -3.31
CA LEU A 24 -8.78 23.03 -2.43
C LEU A 24 -7.45 23.80 -2.25
N VAL A 25 -6.86 24.28 -3.35
CA VAL A 25 -5.61 25.07 -3.32
C VAL A 25 -5.79 26.35 -2.51
N GLU A 26 -6.86 27.10 -2.78
CA GLU A 26 -7.21 28.32 -2.04
C GLU A 26 -7.39 28.03 -0.54
N GLY A 27 -8.09 26.95 -0.20
CA GLY A 27 -8.31 26.57 1.20
C GLY A 27 -7.03 26.18 1.93
N VAL A 28 -6.09 25.49 1.26
CA VAL A 28 -4.79 25.18 1.85
C VAL A 28 -3.99 26.47 2.07
N GLN A 29 -3.95 27.36 1.06
CA GLN A 29 -3.24 28.65 1.14
C GLN A 29 -3.85 29.60 2.18
N ALA A 30 -5.16 29.52 2.42
CA ALA A 30 -5.85 30.26 3.47
C ALA A 30 -5.59 29.71 4.89
N GLY A 31 -4.84 28.61 5.02
CA GLY A 31 -4.48 28.03 6.31
C GLY A 31 -5.55 27.11 6.91
N LEU A 32 -6.49 26.58 6.12
CA LEU A 32 -7.45 25.59 6.63
C LEU A 32 -6.71 24.33 7.09
N ALA A 33 -6.92 23.92 8.34
CA ALA A 33 -6.28 22.73 8.91
C ALA A 33 -6.70 21.46 8.15
N SER A 34 -7.97 21.35 7.77
CA SER A 34 -8.43 20.25 6.92
C SER A 34 -9.57 20.64 5.98
N GLN A 35 -9.66 19.92 4.87
CA GLN A 35 -10.71 20.07 3.86
C GLN A 35 -11.19 18.70 3.39
N THR A 36 -12.40 18.64 2.83
CA THR A 36 -12.95 17.41 2.25
C THR A 36 -13.23 17.61 0.76
N LEU A 37 -12.61 16.78 -0.09
CA LEU A 37 -13.04 16.56 -1.46
C LEU A 37 -14.14 15.50 -1.49
N LEU A 38 -15.39 15.96 -1.61
CA LEU A 38 -16.56 15.13 -1.83
C LEU A 38 -16.63 14.71 -3.31
N GLY A 39 -15.78 13.76 -3.68
CA GLY A 39 -15.62 13.29 -5.05
C GLY A 39 -16.33 11.96 -5.31
N VAL A 40 -17.17 11.89 -6.34
CA VAL A 40 -17.87 10.64 -6.73
C VAL A 40 -16.94 9.68 -7.49
N THR A 41 -17.30 8.40 -7.51
CA THR A 41 -16.57 7.39 -8.32
C THR A 41 -16.58 7.77 -9.79
N GLY A 42 -15.40 7.70 -10.42
CA GLY A 42 -15.22 8.02 -11.85
C GLY A 42 -15.10 9.50 -12.16
N SER A 43 -15.08 10.40 -11.17
CA SER A 43 -14.86 11.84 -11.40
C SER A 43 -13.39 12.23 -11.55
N GLY A 44 -12.45 11.28 -11.47
CA GLY A 44 -11.01 11.54 -11.60
C GLY A 44 -10.38 12.17 -10.34
N LYS A 45 -10.72 11.66 -9.15
CA LYS A 45 -10.20 12.17 -7.85
C LYS A 45 -8.67 12.22 -7.80
N THR A 46 -7.98 11.16 -8.26
CA THR A 46 -6.51 11.13 -8.28
C THR A 46 -5.91 12.23 -9.15
N PHE A 47 -6.51 12.52 -10.31
CA PHE A 47 -6.03 13.60 -11.17
C PHE A 47 -6.22 14.97 -10.51
N THR A 48 -7.35 15.19 -9.83
CA THR A 48 -7.55 16.38 -8.98
C THR A 48 -6.47 16.48 -7.90
N MET A 49 -6.17 15.39 -7.20
CA MET A 49 -5.10 15.34 -6.18
C MET A 49 -3.74 15.72 -6.77
N ALA A 50 -3.37 15.14 -7.93
CA ALA A 50 -2.11 15.46 -8.61
C ALA A 50 -2.02 16.95 -8.99
N GLN A 51 -3.10 17.53 -9.53
CA GLN A 51 -3.16 18.95 -9.85
C GLN A 51 -3.04 19.85 -8.60
N VAL A 52 -3.66 19.47 -7.49
CA VAL A 52 -3.52 20.18 -6.21
C VAL A 52 -2.07 20.14 -5.72
N VAL A 53 -1.41 18.97 -5.76
CA VAL A 53 0.01 18.83 -5.38
C VAL A 53 0.90 19.69 -6.26
N ALA A 54 0.68 19.66 -7.58
CA ALA A 54 1.46 20.45 -8.53
C ALA A 54 1.23 21.97 -8.43
N GLN A 55 0.09 22.43 -7.95
CA GLN A 55 -0.11 23.86 -7.69
C GLN A 55 0.46 24.29 -6.35
N LEU A 56 0.44 23.43 -5.34
CA LEU A 56 0.94 23.74 -4.01
C LEU A 56 2.45 23.58 -3.87
N GLN A 57 3.09 22.71 -4.68
CA GLN A 57 4.52 22.46 -4.64
C GLN A 57 5.02 22.05 -3.25
N ARG A 58 4.29 21.13 -2.60
CA ARG A 58 4.56 20.66 -1.23
C ARG A 58 4.83 19.16 -1.21
N PRO A 59 5.80 18.68 -0.40
CA PRO A 59 5.93 17.27 -0.08
C PRO A 59 4.59 16.72 0.38
N THR A 60 4.16 15.60 -0.19
CA THR A 60 2.81 15.08 0.03
C THR A 60 2.84 13.61 0.44
N ILE A 61 2.07 13.25 1.45
CA ILE A 61 1.77 11.85 1.77
C ILE A 61 0.32 11.54 1.38
N VAL A 62 0.13 10.47 0.62
CA VAL A 62 -1.20 9.96 0.25
C VAL A 62 -1.46 8.68 1.01
N MET A 63 -2.41 8.72 1.95
CA MET A 63 -2.79 7.59 2.81
C MET A 63 -3.93 6.79 2.16
N ALA A 64 -3.73 5.47 2.04
CA ALA A 64 -4.72 4.52 1.56
C ALA A 64 -4.96 3.39 2.60
N HIS A 65 -6.18 2.87 2.67
CA HIS A 65 -6.55 1.85 3.67
C HIS A 65 -6.13 0.42 3.33
N ASN A 66 -5.70 0.15 2.09
CA ASN A 66 -5.25 -1.17 1.68
C ASN A 66 -4.11 -1.11 0.65
N LYS A 67 -3.35 -2.21 0.53
CA LYS A 67 -2.18 -2.31 -0.36
C LYS A 67 -2.53 -2.21 -1.84
N THR A 68 -3.67 -2.76 -2.26
CA THR A 68 -4.11 -2.73 -3.67
C THR A 68 -4.39 -1.31 -4.15
N LEU A 69 -5.14 -0.53 -3.37
CA LEU A 69 -5.40 0.88 -3.66
C LEU A 69 -4.12 1.70 -3.59
N ALA A 70 -3.25 1.44 -2.61
CA ALA A 70 -1.95 2.09 -2.52
C ALA A 70 -1.09 1.83 -3.78
N ALA A 71 -1.04 0.59 -4.27
CA ALA A 71 -0.31 0.25 -5.49
C ALA A 71 -0.91 0.94 -6.73
N GLN A 72 -2.24 0.98 -6.84
CA GLN A 72 -2.93 1.70 -7.92
C GLN A 72 -2.59 3.20 -7.90
N LEU A 73 -2.71 3.85 -6.74
CA LEU A 73 -2.38 5.26 -6.58
C LEU A 73 -0.90 5.52 -6.89
N TYR A 74 -0.01 4.64 -6.44
CA TYR A 74 1.42 4.74 -6.74
C TYR A 74 1.71 4.69 -8.24
N GLY A 75 1.08 3.77 -8.97
CA GLY A 75 1.18 3.70 -10.43
C GLY A 75 0.64 4.95 -11.11
N GLU A 76 -0.57 5.39 -10.74
CA GLU A 76 -1.19 6.61 -11.28
C GLU A 76 -0.33 7.85 -11.01
N PHE A 77 0.23 8.00 -9.80
CA PHE A 77 1.11 9.12 -9.48
C PHE A 77 2.47 9.04 -10.18
N LYS A 78 3.04 7.84 -10.40
CA LYS A 78 4.26 7.67 -11.21
C LYS A 78 4.04 8.13 -12.65
N ASP A 79 2.88 7.82 -13.23
CA ASP A 79 2.52 8.27 -14.57
C ASP A 79 2.30 9.79 -14.62
N PHE A 80 1.67 10.36 -13.58
CA PHE A 80 1.47 11.80 -13.50
C PHE A 80 2.77 12.57 -13.21
N PHE A 81 3.70 12.01 -12.44
CA PHE A 81 4.93 12.68 -12.01
C PHE A 81 6.19 11.89 -12.36
N PRO A 82 6.46 11.58 -13.64
CA PRO A 82 7.59 10.74 -14.06
C PRO A 82 8.95 11.35 -13.72
N ASN A 83 9.02 12.67 -13.51
CA ASN A 83 10.24 13.41 -13.24
C ASN A 83 10.47 13.74 -11.75
N ASN A 84 9.54 13.39 -10.86
CA ASN A 84 9.58 13.67 -9.43
C ASN A 84 9.75 12.40 -8.57
N ALA A 85 10.01 12.56 -7.27
CA ALA A 85 10.11 11.43 -6.33
C ALA A 85 8.72 10.94 -5.94
N VAL A 86 8.16 10.02 -6.72
CA VAL A 86 7.00 9.24 -6.30
C VAL A 86 7.48 7.97 -5.61
N GLU A 87 7.14 7.83 -4.33
CA GLU A 87 7.66 6.81 -3.44
C GLU A 87 6.53 5.97 -2.84
N TYR A 88 6.88 4.78 -2.34
CA TYR A 88 5.91 3.81 -1.85
C TYR A 88 6.25 3.32 -0.45
N PHE A 89 5.30 3.41 0.48
CA PHE A 89 5.51 3.10 1.89
C PHE A 89 4.40 2.21 2.47
N VAL A 90 4.60 0.90 2.35
CA VAL A 90 3.68 -0.11 2.92
C VAL A 90 4.43 -1.12 3.76
N SER A 91 3.69 -2.01 4.44
CA SER A 91 4.32 -3.13 5.13
C SER A 91 5.16 -3.97 4.16
N TYR A 92 6.44 -4.10 4.47
CA TYR A 92 7.47 -4.87 3.75
C TYR A 92 7.36 -6.38 3.97
N TYR A 93 6.35 -6.83 4.71
CA TYR A 93 6.04 -8.24 4.84
C TYR A 93 5.10 -8.71 3.71
N ASP A 94 5.53 -9.72 2.96
CA ASP A 94 4.69 -10.50 2.04
C ASP A 94 3.71 -11.38 2.85
N TYR A 95 4.23 -11.97 3.94
CA TYR A 95 3.46 -12.71 4.94
C TYR A 95 3.90 -12.28 6.33
N TYR A 96 2.95 -12.09 7.24
CA TYR A 96 3.22 -11.69 8.61
C TYR A 96 2.25 -12.36 9.58
N GLN A 97 2.80 -13.21 10.43
CA GLN A 97 2.14 -13.74 11.61
C GLN A 97 2.74 -13.06 12.85
N PRO A 98 1.95 -12.26 13.58
CA PRO A 98 2.43 -11.62 14.78
C PRO A 98 2.67 -12.63 15.92
N GLU A 99 3.64 -12.33 16.78
CA GLU A 99 3.77 -13.01 18.07
C GLU A 99 2.46 -12.88 18.86
N ALA A 100 1.91 -13.98 19.33
CA ALA A 100 0.68 -13.98 20.12
C ALA A 100 0.67 -15.15 21.11
N TYR A 101 -0.11 -15.02 22.18
CA TYR A 101 -0.36 -16.10 23.11
C TYR A 101 -1.87 -16.25 23.28
N VAL A 102 -2.35 -17.49 23.17
CA VAL A 102 -3.77 -17.84 23.31
C VAL A 102 -3.95 -18.57 24.63
N PRO A 103 -4.41 -17.90 25.71
CA PRO A 103 -4.46 -18.51 27.04
C PRO A 103 -5.39 -19.71 27.14
N SER A 104 -6.49 -19.71 26.38
CA SER A 104 -7.49 -20.80 26.41
C SER A 104 -6.94 -22.15 25.93
N SER A 105 -5.90 -22.14 25.09
CA SER A 105 -5.26 -23.34 24.54
C SER A 105 -3.79 -23.47 24.94
N ASP A 106 -3.30 -22.61 25.83
CA ASP A 106 -1.88 -22.48 26.23
C ASP A 106 -0.92 -22.50 25.02
N THR A 107 -1.32 -21.84 23.93
CA THR A 107 -0.58 -21.89 22.67
C THR A 107 0.18 -20.60 22.45
N PHE A 108 1.51 -20.68 22.41
CA PHE A 108 2.37 -19.61 21.94
C PHE A 108 2.51 -19.69 20.42
N ILE A 109 2.23 -18.57 19.77
CA ILE A 109 2.37 -18.38 18.33
C ILE A 109 3.64 -17.56 18.12
N GLU A 110 4.66 -18.19 17.54
CA GLU A 110 5.90 -17.51 17.18
C GLU A 110 5.66 -16.47 16.08
N LYS A 111 6.51 -15.44 16.07
CA LYS A 111 6.57 -14.49 14.97
C LYS A 111 7.12 -15.23 13.76
N ASP A 112 6.33 -15.35 12.71
CA ASP A 112 6.77 -15.84 11.41
C ASP A 112 6.49 -14.76 10.37
N ALA A 113 7.48 -14.44 9.55
CA ALA A 113 7.37 -13.35 8.60
C ALA A 113 8.29 -13.54 7.41
N SER A 114 7.81 -13.18 6.24
CA SER A 114 8.59 -13.11 5.01
C SER A 114 8.73 -11.67 4.59
N VAL A 115 9.98 -11.18 4.58
CA VAL A 115 10.33 -9.83 4.13
C VAL A 115 10.44 -9.80 2.62
N ASN A 116 9.94 -8.73 2.03
CA ASN A 116 10.08 -8.38 0.63
C ASN A 116 11.14 -7.27 0.50
N ASP A 117 12.34 -7.66 0.08
CA ASP A 117 13.51 -6.77 -0.04
C ASP A 117 13.24 -5.55 -0.94
N HIS A 118 12.37 -5.69 -1.95
CA HIS A 118 12.02 -4.60 -2.84
C HIS A 118 11.15 -3.55 -2.13
N ILE A 119 10.17 -3.98 -1.33
CA ILE A 119 9.35 -3.06 -0.52
C ILE A 119 10.22 -2.40 0.55
N GLU A 120 11.14 -3.14 1.17
CA GLU A 120 12.08 -2.57 2.15
C GLU A 120 12.92 -1.46 1.53
N GLN A 121 13.48 -1.69 0.34
CA GLN A 121 14.18 -0.63 -0.39
C GLN A 121 13.27 0.56 -0.70
N MET A 122 12.05 0.35 -1.18
CA MET A 122 11.11 1.46 -1.44
C MET A 122 10.80 2.27 -0.18
N ARG A 123 10.71 1.62 0.99
CA ARG A 123 10.53 2.32 2.27
C ARG A 123 11.73 3.18 2.62
N LEU A 124 12.95 2.67 2.41
CA LEU A 124 14.19 3.42 2.63
C LEU A 124 14.27 4.61 1.66
N SER A 125 13.95 4.38 0.39
CA SER A 125 13.84 5.41 -0.65
C SER A 125 12.84 6.51 -0.25
N ALA A 126 11.66 6.12 0.24
CA ALA A 126 10.65 7.07 0.70
C ALA A 126 11.14 7.97 1.85
N THR A 127 11.75 7.39 2.88
CA THR A 127 12.28 8.17 4.02
C THR A 127 13.43 9.08 3.61
N LYS A 128 14.28 8.65 2.68
CA LYS A 128 15.35 9.48 2.11
C LYS A 128 14.76 10.64 1.29
N ALA A 129 13.84 10.34 0.38
CA ALA A 129 13.23 11.33 -0.50
C ALA A 129 12.46 12.40 0.26
N LEU A 130 11.70 12.05 1.30
CA LEU A 130 11.01 13.02 2.16
C LEU A 130 11.93 14.06 2.80
N MET A 131 13.21 13.73 2.96
CA MET A 131 14.17 14.56 3.68
C MET A 131 15.18 15.25 2.77
N GLU A 132 15.48 14.68 1.60
CA GLU A 132 16.40 15.27 0.63
C GLU A 132 15.68 16.11 -0.45
N ARG A 133 14.37 15.90 -0.66
CA ARG A 133 13.63 16.45 -1.80
C ARG A 133 12.31 17.11 -1.38
N GLU A 134 12.07 18.29 -1.94
CA GLU A 134 10.78 18.97 -1.80
C GLU A 134 9.71 18.41 -2.75
N ASP A 135 10.13 17.76 -3.84
CA ASP A 135 9.26 17.14 -4.85
C ASP A 135 9.01 15.66 -4.58
N CYS A 136 8.72 15.35 -3.32
CA CYS A 136 8.45 14.00 -2.82
C CYS A 136 6.95 13.78 -2.60
N LEU A 137 6.38 12.77 -3.26
CA LEU A 137 5.04 12.26 -3.02
C LEU A 137 5.14 10.80 -2.56
N VAL A 138 4.75 10.51 -1.33
CA VAL A 138 4.77 9.15 -0.77
C VAL A 138 3.36 8.60 -0.71
N VAL A 139 3.11 7.49 -1.41
CA VAL A 139 1.87 6.72 -1.24
C VAL A 139 2.07 5.71 -0.12
N ALA A 140 1.26 5.79 0.93
CA ALA A 140 1.43 5.02 2.14
C ALA A 140 0.14 4.33 2.61
N THR A 141 0.32 3.23 3.34
CA THR A 141 -0.77 2.60 4.12
C THR A 141 -0.68 3.04 5.58
N VAL A 142 -1.52 2.47 6.45
CA VAL A 142 -1.36 2.58 7.91
C VAL A 142 0.01 2.14 8.42
N SER A 143 0.88 1.53 7.60
CA SER A 143 2.29 1.39 7.95
C SER A 143 2.97 2.72 8.30
N ALA A 144 2.49 3.87 7.81
CA ALA A 144 3.03 5.19 8.12
C ALA A 144 2.89 5.58 9.61
N ILE A 145 1.94 5.00 10.33
CA ILE A 145 1.72 5.24 11.77
C ILE A 145 2.41 4.21 12.67
N TYR A 146 3.19 3.28 12.10
CA TYR A 146 4.00 2.31 12.86
C TYR A 146 5.40 2.84 13.11
N GLY A 147 6.02 2.32 14.16
CA GLY A 147 7.35 2.71 14.59
C GLY A 147 8.43 2.54 13.53
N LEU A 148 9.27 3.55 13.40
CA LEU A 148 10.55 3.59 12.69
C LEU A 148 11.63 3.99 13.69
N GLY A 149 12.90 3.90 13.29
CA GLY A 149 13.95 4.55 14.07
C GLY A 149 13.77 6.06 14.08
N ASP A 150 14.31 6.68 15.12
CA ASP A 150 14.34 8.12 15.27
C ASP A 150 15.05 8.77 14.06
N PRO A 151 14.41 9.72 13.35
CA PRO A 151 15.02 10.36 12.19
C PRO A 151 16.40 10.91 12.53
N LYS A 152 16.54 11.64 13.65
CA LYS A 152 17.83 12.28 14.01
C LYS A 152 18.94 11.25 14.20
N SER A 153 18.62 10.12 14.83
CA SER A 153 19.54 8.99 15.01
C SER A 153 19.90 8.34 13.68
N TYR A 154 18.90 8.14 12.81
CA TYR A 154 19.11 7.62 11.46
C TYR A 154 20.05 8.51 10.64
N PHE A 155 19.90 9.85 10.72
CA PHE A 155 20.79 10.79 10.03
C PHE A 155 22.18 10.86 10.61
N LYS A 156 22.35 10.72 11.93
CA LYS A 156 23.70 10.72 12.54
C LYS A 156 24.55 9.55 12.05
N MET A 157 23.91 8.48 11.59
CA MET A 157 24.59 7.29 11.10
C MET A 157 25.01 7.40 9.62
N VAL A 158 24.48 8.36 8.84
CA VAL A 158 24.79 8.41 7.40
C VAL A 158 26.27 8.61 7.14
N MET A 159 26.76 7.95 6.10
CA MET A 159 28.15 8.02 5.69
C MET A 159 28.28 8.93 4.47
N HIS A 160 29.04 10.00 4.60
CA HIS A 160 29.36 10.89 3.50
C HIS A 160 30.74 10.55 2.94
N LEU A 161 30.84 10.47 1.62
CA LEU A 161 32.10 10.25 0.93
C LEU A 161 32.26 11.32 -0.13
N SER A 162 33.35 12.07 -0.08
CA SER A 162 33.66 13.14 -1.03
C SER A 162 34.97 12.88 -1.75
N ARG A 163 35.03 13.21 -3.05
CA ARG A 163 36.28 13.13 -3.79
C ARG A 163 37.32 14.08 -3.19
N GLY A 164 38.55 13.60 -2.99
CA GLY A 164 39.65 14.30 -2.34
C GLY A 164 39.63 14.22 -0.80
N GLU A 165 38.71 13.46 -0.23
CA GLU A 165 38.68 13.19 1.21
C GLU A 165 39.79 12.20 1.60
N PHE A 166 40.53 12.52 2.67
CA PHE A 166 41.55 11.63 3.23
C PHE A 166 40.92 10.62 4.18
N ILE A 167 40.71 9.40 3.70
CA ILE A 167 40.13 8.29 4.47
C ILE A 167 40.70 6.96 3.97
N ASP A 168 41.17 6.13 4.90
CA ASP A 168 41.71 4.81 4.55
C ASP A 168 40.58 3.80 4.26
N GLN A 169 40.92 2.74 3.51
CA GLN A 169 39.97 1.68 3.18
C GLN A 169 39.30 1.07 4.42
N ARG A 170 40.06 0.77 5.49
CA ARG A 170 39.54 0.07 6.67
C ARG A 170 38.52 0.92 7.42
N GLN A 171 38.66 2.24 7.40
CA GLN A 171 37.70 3.18 7.96
C GLN A 171 36.37 3.13 7.20
N ILE A 172 36.42 3.17 5.86
CA ILE A 172 35.22 3.02 5.01
C ILE A 172 34.51 1.69 5.34
N LEU A 173 35.23 0.58 5.39
CA LEU A 173 34.63 -0.74 5.66
C LEU A 173 34.01 -0.83 7.06
N ARG A 174 34.62 -0.18 8.07
CA ARG A 174 34.09 -0.13 9.43
C ARG A 174 32.78 0.67 9.48
N GLN A 175 32.72 1.83 8.84
CA GLN A 175 31.50 2.64 8.75
C GLN A 175 30.38 1.89 8.01
N LEU A 176 30.70 1.18 6.92
CA LEU A 176 29.72 0.33 6.23
C LEU A 176 29.17 -0.78 7.14
N ALA A 177 30.02 -1.40 7.97
CA ALA A 177 29.57 -2.40 8.94
C ALA A 177 28.68 -1.79 10.04
N GLU A 178 28.99 -0.58 10.52
CA GLU A 178 28.16 0.18 11.46
C GLU A 178 26.78 0.50 10.85
N LEU A 179 26.74 0.81 9.55
CA LEU A 179 25.51 0.95 8.75
C LEU A 179 24.77 -0.37 8.46
N GLN A 180 25.25 -1.48 9.00
CA GLN A 180 24.72 -2.85 8.83
C GLN A 180 24.85 -3.40 7.39
N TYR A 181 25.76 -2.86 6.58
CA TYR A 181 26.07 -3.47 5.29
C TYR A 181 26.92 -4.73 5.47
N THR A 182 26.67 -5.73 4.63
CA THR A 182 27.38 -7.00 4.69
C THR A 182 28.45 -7.07 3.61
N ARG A 183 29.66 -7.48 3.95
CA ARG A 183 30.69 -7.75 2.93
C ARG A 183 30.30 -9.01 2.15
N ASN A 184 30.19 -8.89 0.82
CA ASN A 184 29.93 -10.02 -0.06
C ASN A 184 30.67 -9.85 -1.39
N ASP A 185 31.84 -10.49 -1.51
CA ASP A 185 32.68 -10.39 -2.70
C ASP A 185 32.16 -11.25 -3.89
N VAL A 186 31.26 -12.20 -3.62
CA VAL A 186 30.73 -13.16 -4.60
C VAL A 186 29.39 -12.73 -5.15
N ASP A 187 28.44 -12.41 -4.27
CA ASP A 187 27.08 -12.03 -4.61
C ASP A 187 26.83 -10.57 -4.21
N PHE A 188 26.97 -9.68 -5.19
CA PHE A 188 26.86 -8.23 -4.98
C PHE A 188 25.41 -7.78 -5.14
N SER A 189 24.70 -7.75 -4.01
CA SER A 189 23.28 -7.38 -3.90
C SER A 189 23.08 -6.14 -3.01
N ARG A 190 21.87 -5.59 -2.95
CA ARG A 190 21.56 -4.39 -2.15
C ARG A 190 21.91 -4.59 -0.68
N GLY A 191 22.43 -3.54 -0.03
CA GLY A 191 22.87 -3.62 1.36
C GLY A 191 24.17 -4.41 1.55
N THR A 192 24.93 -4.63 0.47
CA THR A 192 26.25 -5.28 0.52
C THR A 192 27.35 -4.39 -0.06
N TYR A 193 28.59 -4.71 0.27
CA TYR A 193 29.77 -4.12 -0.35
C TYR A 193 30.81 -5.20 -0.69
N ARG A 194 31.69 -4.92 -1.65
CA ARG A 194 32.83 -5.77 -2.02
C ARG A 194 34.09 -4.95 -2.20
N VAL A 195 35.24 -5.61 -2.04
CA VAL A 195 36.55 -4.93 -2.07
C VAL A 195 37.49 -5.62 -3.06
N ARG A 196 38.09 -4.84 -3.96
CA ARG A 196 39.04 -5.30 -4.98
C ARG A 196 40.23 -4.36 -5.04
N GLY A 197 41.30 -4.66 -4.29
CA GLY A 197 42.43 -3.74 -4.15
C GLY A 197 41.96 -2.43 -3.53
N ASP A 198 42.17 -1.31 -4.22
CA ASP A 198 41.79 0.04 -3.79
C ASP A 198 40.37 0.46 -4.22
N VAL A 199 39.62 -0.47 -4.81
CA VAL A 199 38.25 -0.25 -5.27
C VAL A 199 37.26 -0.87 -4.29
N ILE A 200 36.32 -0.05 -3.82
CA ILE A 200 35.22 -0.44 -2.94
C ILE A 200 33.91 -0.22 -3.70
N ASP A 201 33.22 -1.30 -4.03
CA ASP A 201 31.88 -1.22 -4.61
C ASP A 201 30.85 -1.39 -3.49
N ILE A 202 29.91 -0.46 -3.39
CA ILE A 202 28.85 -0.40 -2.38
C ILE A 202 27.52 -0.43 -3.13
N PHE A 203 26.60 -1.31 -2.76
CA PHE A 203 25.24 -1.30 -3.30
C PHE A 203 24.30 -0.74 -2.23
N PRO A 204 23.91 0.56 -2.30
CA PRO A 204 23.06 1.17 -1.29
C PRO A 204 21.73 0.43 -1.10
N ALA A 205 21.28 0.31 0.14
CA ALA A 205 20.04 -0.40 0.47
C ALA A 205 18.78 0.32 -0.04
N ASP A 206 18.84 1.65 -0.17
CA ASP A 206 17.78 2.51 -0.72
C ASP A 206 17.80 2.59 -2.25
N SER A 207 18.87 2.13 -2.91
CA SER A 207 19.00 2.27 -4.37
C SER A 207 18.15 1.27 -5.14
N GLU A 208 17.46 1.75 -6.17
CA GLU A 208 16.69 0.89 -7.07
C GLU A 208 17.59 0.13 -8.06
N ARG A 209 18.67 0.74 -8.54
CA ARG A 209 19.45 0.18 -9.66
C ARG A 209 20.94 0.39 -9.53
N GLU A 210 21.34 1.56 -9.08
CA GLU A 210 22.72 2.02 -9.17
C GLU A 210 23.53 1.57 -7.95
N ALA A 211 24.75 1.12 -8.20
CA ALA A 211 25.76 0.93 -7.18
C ALA A 211 26.79 2.05 -7.24
N VAL A 212 27.51 2.22 -6.14
CA VAL A 212 28.52 3.26 -5.96
C VAL A 212 29.89 2.60 -5.94
N ARG A 213 30.79 3.04 -6.81
CA ARG A 213 32.20 2.67 -6.80
C ARG A 213 33.02 3.80 -6.20
N VAL A 214 33.80 3.48 -5.18
CA VAL A 214 34.77 4.38 -4.54
C VAL A 214 36.17 3.86 -4.85
N GLU A 215 36.96 4.67 -5.54
CA GLU A 215 38.34 4.36 -5.92
C GLU A 215 39.27 5.18 -5.04
N LEU A 216 40.17 4.50 -4.33
CA LEU A 216 41.18 5.12 -3.48
C LEU A 216 42.52 5.21 -4.20
N PHE A 217 43.28 6.25 -3.87
CA PHE A 217 44.71 6.37 -4.15
C PHE A 217 45.42 6.58 -2.81
N ASP A 218 46.09 5.53 -2.31
CA ASP A 218 46.61 5.46 -0.94
C ASP A 218 45.51 5.72 0.13
N GLU A 219 45.53 6.90 0.75
CA GLU A 219 44.57 7.31 1.78
C GLU A 219 43.63 8.43 1.30
N GLU A 220 43.50 8.63 -0.01
CA GLU A 220 42.64 9.67 -0.61
C GLU A 220 41.57 9.05 -1.54
N ILE A 221 40.34 9.55 -1.48
CA ILE A 221 39.30 9.19 -2.47
C ILE A 221 39.59 9.90 -3.80
N ASP A 222 40.13 9.16 -4.76
CA ASP A 222 40.44 9.69 -6.10
C ASP A 222 39.16 9.87 -6.95
N ASN A 223 38.22 8.91 -6.88
CA ASN A 223 37.04 8.94 -7.73
C ASN A 223 35.82 8.25 -7.10
N ILE A 224 34.64 8.81 -7.34
CA ILE A 224 33.35 8.23 -6.94
C ILE A 224 32.48 8.13 -8.19
N THR A 225 31.95 6.94 -8.47
CA THR A 225 31.25 6.66 -9.71
C THR A 225 29.97 5.88 -9.47
N LEU A 226 28.86 6.30 -10.08
CA LEU A 226 27.65 5.49 -10.19
C LEU A 226 27.81 4.52 -11.36
N PHE A 227 27.49 3.25 -11.11
CA PHE A 227 27.60 2.21 -12.11
C PHE A 227 26.49 1.18 -11.95
N ASP A 228 26.20 0.46 -13.03
CA ASP A 228 25.31 -0.68 -12.97
C ASP A 228 26.02 -1.89 -12.33
N PRO A 229 25.54 -2.41 -11.18
CA PRO A 229 26.16 -3.52 -10.47
C PRO A 229 26.25 -4.81 -11.31
N LEU A 230 25.41 -4.96 -12.33
CA LEU A 230 25.37 -6.14 -13.19
C LEU A 230 26.40 -6.08 -14.32
N THR A 231 26.33 -5.06 -15.17
CA THR A 231 27.22 -4.94 -16.35
C THR A 231 28.56 -4.31 -16.02
N GLY A 232 28.67 -3.58 -14.91
CA GLY A 232 29.83 -2.76 -14.59
C GLY A 232 29.89 -1.46 -15.39
N ALA A 233 28.89 -1.14 -16.21
CA ALA A 233 28.84 0.07 -17.00
C ALA A 233 28.77 1.31 -16.09
N VAL A 234 29.71 2.23 -16.30
CA VAL A 234 29.74 3.52 -15.60
C VAL A 234 28.66 4.42 -16.15
N GLU A 235 27.78 4.92 -15.28
CA GLU A 235 26.71 5.84 -15.65
C GLU A 235 27.15 7.29 -15.45
N SER A 236 27.72 7.63 -14.30
CA SER A 236 28.20 9.00 -14.05
C SER A 236 29.26 9.08 -12.94
N LYS A 237 30.10 10.13 -12.97
CA LYS A 237 31.05 10.44 -11.88
C LYS A 237 30.43 11.45 -10.92
N LEU A 238 30.57 11.20 -9.62
CA LEU A 238 30.02 12.05 -8.57
C LEU A 238 31.13 12.78 -7.80
N PRO A 239 30.92 14.05 -7.42
CA PRO A 239 31.84 14.74 -6.51
C PRO A 239 31.68 14.26 -5.06
N ARG A 240 30.47 13.83 -4.68
CA ARG A 240 30.10 13.37 -3.34
C ARG A 240 28.95 12.37 -3.42
N VAL A 241 28.91 11.44 -2.49
CA VAL A 241 27.78 10.52 -2.28
C VAL A 241 27.47 10.38 -0.78
N THR A 242 26.22 10.07 -0.47
CA THR A 242 25.76 9.74 0.89
C THR A 242 25.22 8.32 0.90
N ILE A 243 25.75 7.48 1.78
CA ILE A 243 25.29 6.10 2.01
C ILE A 243 24.44 6.06 3.27
N PHE A 244 23.20 5.60 3.13
CA PHE A 244 22.24 5.52 4.23
C PHE A 244 22.27 4.14 4.90
N PRO A 245 21.88 4.03 6.20
CA PRO A 245 21.80 2.76 6.89
C PRO A 245 20.88 1.75 6.20
N LYS A 246 21.24 0.46 6.28
CA LYS A 246 20.49 -0.64 5.66
C LYS A 246 19.07 -0.83 6.21
N SER A 247 18.80 -0.35 7.43
CA SER A 247 17.50 -0.51 8.09
C SER A 247 17.11 0.75 8.87
N HIS A 248 15.80 0.99 9.01
CA HIS A 248 15.28 2.08 9.84
C HIS A 248 15.57 1.90 11.33
N TYR A 249 15.91 0.69 11.82
CA TYR A 249 16.18 0.45 13.24
C TYR A 249 17.67 0.43 13.61
N VAL A 250 18.54 0.86 12.69
CA VAL A 250 19.98 0.97 12.99
C VAL A 250 20.20 2.04 14.04
N THR A 251 20.90 1.69 15.12
CA THR A 251 21.31 2.59 16.19
C THR A 251 22.78 2.39 16.51
N SER A 252 23.42 3.39 17.13
CA SER A 252 24.81 3.29 17.57
C SER A 252 24.98 2.26 18.69
N ARG A 253 26.16 1.64 18.77
CA ARG A 253 26.48 0.66 19.83
C ARG A 253 26.29 1.22 21.25
N ASP A 254 26.62 2.48 21.48
CA ASP A 254 26.47 3.12 22.79
C ASP A 254 25.00 3.15 23.24
N VAL A 255 24.09 3.53 22.34
CA VAL A 255 22.63 3.52 22.59
C VAL A 255 22.12 2.11 22.89
N MET A 256 22.64 1.09 22.19
CA MET A 256 22.27 -0.31 22.46
C MET A 256 22.70 -0.76 23.86
N LEU A 257 23.92 -0.41 24.27
CA LEU A 257 24.43 -0.76 25.61
C LEU A 257 23.70 0.00 26.72
N ASP A 258 23.44 1.29 26.54
CA ASP A 258 22.63 2.09 27.46
C ASP A 258 21.19 1.56 27.60
N ALA A 259 20.64 1.00 26.51
CA ALA A 259 19.34 0.35 26.54
C ALA A 259 19.35 -0.94 27.36
N VAL A 260 20.43 -1.73 27.29
CA VAL A 260 20.58 -2.98 28.07
C VAL A 260 20.42 -2.72 29.57
N ASP A 261 21.09 -1.71 30.10
CA ASP A 261 21.01 -1.40 31.54
C ASP A 261 19.57 -1.08 31.98
N LYS A 262 18.82 -0.37 31.12
CA LYS A 262 17.41 -0.05 31.38
C LYS A 262 16.50 -1.29 31.26
N ILE A 263 16.79 -2.18 30.30
CA ILE A 263 16.07 -3.45 30.11
C ILE A 263 16.28 -4.36 31.32
N GLU A 264 17.51 -4.49 31.82
CA GLU A 264 17.84 -5.30 32.99
C GLU A 264 17.16 -4.75 34.27
N ALA A 265 17.09 -3.42 34.41
CA ALA A 265 16.38 -2.78 35.52
C ALA A 265 14.86 -3.07 35.49
N GLU A 266 14.20 -2.88 34.34
CA GLU A 266 12.77 -3.21 34.18
C GLU A 266 12.49 -4.70 34.38
N LEU A 267 13.40 -5.56 33.90
CA LEU A 267 13.30 -7.00 34.10
C LEU A 267 13.32 -7.35 35.59
N ALA A 268 14.25 -6.78 36.36
CA ALA A 268 14.36 -7.06 37.79
C ALA A 268 13.09 -6.65 38.54
N GLU A 269 12.53 -5.47 38.23
CA GLU A 269 11.27 -4.99 38.80
C GLU A 269 10.10 -5.91 38.43
N ARG A 270 9.95 -6.23 37.14
CA ARG A 270 8.83 -7.03 36.66
C ARG A 270 8.87 -8.47 37.16
N VAL A 271 10.06 -9.09 37.23
CA VAL A 271 10.22 -10.45 37.78
C VAL A 271 9.83 -10.48 39.25
N LYS A 272 10.27 -9.50 40.04
CA LYS A 272 9.87 -9.39 41.44
C LYS A 272 8.35 -9.26 41.58
N GLN A 273 7.72 -8.37 40.80
CA GLN A 273 6.27 -8.21 40.79
C GLN A 273 5.53 -9.52 40.45
N LEU A 274 6.02 -10.29 39.48
CA LEU A 274 5.41 -11.57 39.11
C LEU A 274 5.58 -12.62 40.23
N GLN A 275 6.76 -12.69 40.86
CA GLN A 275 7.03 -13.58 41.98
C GLN A 275 6.19 -13.26 43.21
N ASP A 276 6.07 -11.98 43.58
CA ASP A 276 5.25 -11.51 44.69
C ASP A 276 3.75 -11.85 44.50
N ASN A 277 3.31 -11.98 43.24
CA ASN A 277 1.95 -12.39 42.86
C ASN A 277 1.81 -13.91 42.58
N ASN A 278 2.79 -14.74 42.93
CA ASN A 278 2.84 -16.19 42.65
C ASN A 278 2.73 -16.58 41.16
N LYS A 279 3.06 -15.67 40.24
CA LYS A 279 3.15 -15.93 38.78
C LYS A 279 4.55 -16.45 38.40
N LEU A 280 4.89 -17.62 38.94
CA LEU A 280 6.27 -18.16 38.88
C LEU A 280 6.69 -18.60 37.47
N VAL A 281 5.76 -19.15 36.68
CA VAL A 281 6.03 -19.61 35.31
C VAL A 281 6.28 -18.41 34.40
N GLU A 282 5.46 -17.37 34.53
CA GLU A 282 5.61 -16.11 33.81
C GLU A 282 6.91 -15.41 34.16
N ALA A 283 7.29 -15.39 35.45
CA ALA A 283 8.55 -14.81 35.91
C ALA A 283 9.76 -15.54 35.31
N GLN A 284 9.75 -16.88 35.34
CA GLN A 284 10.82 -17.69 34.76
C GLN A 284 10.93 -17.49 33.24
N ARG A 285 9.79 -17.53 32.54
CA ARG A 285 9.71 -17.32 31.09
C ARG A 285 10.27 -15.95 30.69
N LEU A 286 9.83 -14.90 31.37
CA LEU A 286 10.25 -13.53 31.10
C LEU A 286 11.76 -13.36 31.32
N GLN A 287 12.27 -13.92 32.42
CA GLN A 287 13.69 -13.86 32.76
C GLN A 287 14.57 -14.58 31.73
N GLN A 288 14.19 -15.79 31.29
CA GLN A 288 14.95 -16.55 30.30
C GLN A 288 15.01 -15.81 28.96
N ARG A 289 13.86 -15.38 28.43
CA ARG A 289 13.81 -14.70 27.12
C ARG A 289 14.57 -13.37 27.15
N THR A 290 14.34 -12.55 28.16
CA THR A 290 14.94 -11.21 28.22
C THR A 290 16.46 -11.29 28.41
N ARG A 291 16.97 -12.24 29.20
CA ARG A 291 18.42 -12.43 29.36
C ARG A 291 19.10 -12.89 28.08
N TYR A 292 18.46 -13.79 27.33
CA TYR A 292 18.96 -14.19 26.03
C TYR A 292 19.02 -12.99 25.06
N ASP A 293 17.96 -12.19 24.99
CA ASP A 293 17.93 -10.99 24.15
C ASP A 293 19.04 -9.99 24.55
N VAL A 294 19.28 -9.81 25.86
CA VAL A 294 20.37 -8.96 26.38
C VAL A 294 21.77 -9.49 26.05
N GLU A 295 22.00 -10.80 26.18
CA GLU A 295 23.28 -11.42 25.79
C GLU A 295 23.56 -11.22 24.29
N MET A 296 22.54 -11.42 23.45
CA MET A 296 22.64 -11.19 22.01
C MET A 296 22.98 -9.73 21.68
N ILE A 297 22.35 -8.76 22.36
CA ILE A 297 22.67 -7.34 22.19
C ILE A 297 24.11 -7.02 22.60
N ARG A 298 24.61 -7.57 23.72
CA ARG A 298 25.98 -7.33 24.20
C ARG A 298 27.05 -7.89 23.25
N GLU A 299 26.83 -9.10 22.76
CA GLU A 299 27.81 -9.83 21.92
C GLU A 299 27.74 -9.41 20.45
N LEU A 300 26.54 -9.33 19.88
CA LEU A 300 26.34 -9.10 18.44
C LEU A 300 25.89 -7.68 18.09
N GLY A 301 25.50 -6.87 19.06
CA GLY A 301 24.95 -5.53 18.82
C GLY A 301 23.50 -5.52 18.35
N TYR A 302 22.82 -6.67 18.30
CA TYR A 302 21.40 -6.80 17.96
C TYR A 302 20.80 -8.10 18.50
N CYS A 303 19.47 -8.18 18.56
CA CYS A 303 18.73 -9.41 18.83
C CYS A 303 17.53 -9.55 17.86
N GLN A 304 16.95 -10.74 17.78
CA GLN A 304 15.70 -10.93 17.04
C GLN A 304 14.54 -10.32 17.82
N GLY A 305 13.69 -9.54 17.16
CA GLY A 305 12.60 -8.86 17.85
C GLY A 305 13.05 -7.61 18.62
N VAL A 306 14.18 -7.02 18.23
CA VAL A 306 14.76 -5.79 18.83
C VAL A 306 13.75 -4.64 18.90
N GLU A 307 12.76 -4.62 18.00
CA GLU A 307 11.67 -3.64 18.01
C GLU A 307 10.87 -3.65 19.32
N ASN A 308 10.83 -4.77 20.07
CA ASN A 308 10.15 -4.81 21.37
C ASN A 308 10.83 -3.96 22.45
N TYR A 309 12.06 -3.52 22.19
CA TYR A 309 12.82 -2.62 23.06
C TYR A 309 12.87 -1.19 22.51
N SER A 310 12.07 -0.86 21.48
CA SER A 310 12.13 0.41 20.75
C SER A 310 12.11 1.65 21.65
N ARG A 311 11.35 1.63 22.76
CA ARG A 311 11.31 2.73 23.74
C ARG A 311 12.71 3.13 24.22
N TYR A 312 13.50 2.13 24.60
CA TYR A 312 14.85 2.36 25.13
C TYR A 312 15.81 2.81 24.04
N LEU A 313 15.62 2.29 22.83
CA LEU A 313 16.42 2.64 21.65
C LEU A 313 16.15 4.05 21.15
N SER A 314 14.91 4.53 21.25
CA SER A 314 14.52 5.88 20.83
C SER A 314 14.66 6.92 21.94
N GLY A 315 14.94 6.51 23.18
CA GLY A 315 15.00 7.41 24.35
C GLY A 315 13.66 8.05 24.72
N ARG A 316 12.54 7.47 24.28
CA ARG A 316 11.18 7.98 24.55
C ARG A 316 10.71 7.64 25.96
N ALA A 317 9.77 8.40 26.49
CA ALA A 317 9.21 8.14 27.81
C ALA A 317 8.25 6.93 27.79
N ALA A 318 7.98 6.35 28.96
CA ALA A 318 7.01 5.27 29.08
C ALA A 318 5.61 5.72 28.59
N GLY A 319 4.97 4.89 27.77
CA GLY A 319 3.69 5.21 27.15
C GLY A 319 3.76 6.02 25.86
N GLU A 320 4.91 6.59 25.47
CA GLU A 320 5.08 7.27 24.19
C GLU A 320 5.32 6.25 23.06
N PRO A 321 4.79 6.49 21.84
CA PRO A 321 5.07 5.63 20.70
C PRO A 321 6.50 5.84 20.18
N PRO A 322 7.07 4.87 19.45
CA PRO A 322 8.26 5.12 18.63
C PRO A 322 7.97 6.19 17.57
N PRO A 323 9.03 6.87 17.08
CA PRO A 323 8.93 7.74 15.90
C PRO A 323 8.25 7.04 14.73
N THR A 324 7.50 7.76 13.91
CA THR A 324 6.78 7.19 12.75
C THR A 324 7.11 7.98 11.50
N LEU A 325 6.57 7.58 10.34
CA LEU A 325 6.81 8.31 9.08
C LEU A 325 6.36 9.78 9.18
N PHE A 326 5.37 10.10 10.02
CA PHE A 326 4.92 11.47 10.25
C PHE A 326 5.99 12.37 10.87
N GLU A 327 6.98 11.82 11.58
CA GLU A 327 8.12 12.58 12.11
C GLU A 327 9.23 12.80 11.06
N TYR A 328 9.16 12.11 9.91
CA TYR A 328 10.03 12.35 8.75
C TYR A 328 9.44 13.41 7.81
N LEU A 329 8.20 13.85 8.03
CA LEU A 329 7.55 14.84 7.17
C LEU A 329 8.13 16.25 7.43
N PRO A 330 8.37 17.03 6.36
CA PRO A 330 8.65 18.46 6.48
C PRO A 330 7.47 19.21 7.12
N ASP A 331 7.74 20.33 7.79
CA ASP A 331 6.71 21.16 8.44
C ASP A 331 5.61 21.64 7.47
N ASN A 332 5.98 21.83 6.19
CA ASN A 332 5.06 22.22 5.13
C ASN A 332 4.48 21.02 4.36
N ALA A 333 4.54 19.79 4.86
CA ALA A 333 3.97 18.65 4.16
C ALA A 333 2.44 18.75 4.04
N LEU A 334 1.87 18.13 3.01
CA LEU A 334 0.43 17.95 2.81
C LEU A 334 0.06 16.48 3.02
N VAL A 335 -1.05 16.22 3.70
CA VAL A 335 -1.59 14.86 3.85
C VAL A 335 -2.87 14.75 3.03
N ILE A 336 -2.94 13.78 2.13
CA ILE A 336 -4.18 13.43 1.42
C ILE A 336 -4.60 12.04 1.89
N ILE A 337 -5.87 11.89 2.27
CA ILE A 337 -6.40 10.65 2.83
C ILE A 337 -7.47 10.13 1.87
N ASP A 338 -7.09 9.17 1.04
CA ASP A 338 -8.01 8.54 0.09
C ASP A 338 -8.95 7.56 0.78
N GLU A 339 -10.15 7.46 0.24
CA GLU A 339 -11.29 6.75 0.83
C GLU A 339 -11.38 6.98 2.35
N SER A 340 -11.34 8.26 2.76
CA SER A 340 -11.18 8.68 4.16
C SER A 340 -12.15 8.02 5.14
N HIS A 341 -13.36 7.72 4.67
CA HIS A 341 -14.41 7.06 5.44
C HIS A 341 -14.02 5.65 5.92
N ALA A 342 -13.03 5.02 5.29
CA ALA A 342 -12.43 3.73 5.66
C ALA A 342 -11.05 3.92 6.29
N THR A 343 -10.21 4.79 5.72
CA THR A 343 -8.83 5.03 6.19
C THR A 343 -8.78 5.62 7.61
N ILE A 344 -9.66 6.58 7.93
CA ILE A 344 -9.72 7.21 9.26
C ILE A 344 -10.08 6.20 10.37
N PRO A 345 -11.18 5.40 10.25
CA PRO A 345 -11.46 4.34 11.21
C PRO A 345 -10.34 3.31 11.35
N GLN A 346 -9.65 2.98 10.25
CA GLN A 346 -8.54 2.03 10.27
C GLN A 346 -7.36 2.55 11.11
N ILE A 347 -6.97 3.82 10.93
CA ILE A 347 -5.95 4.49 11.75
C ILE A 347 -6.31 4.37 13.24
N GLY A 348 -7.57 4.66 13.62
CA GLY A 348 -8.03 4.53 15.00
C GLY A 348 -8.10 3.10 15.53
N GLY A 349 -8.19 2.10 14.65
CA GLY A 349 -8.28 0.68 15.00
C GLY A 349 -6.92 0.02 15.28
N MET A 350 -5.84 0.47 14.64
CA MET A 350 -4.53 -0.22 14.69
C MET A 350 -3.97 -0.37 16.10
N TYR A 351 -4.03 0.70 16.91
CA TYR A 351 -3.54 0.69 18.30
C TYR A 351 -4.29 -0.32 19.17
N ARG A 352 -5.63 -0.38 19.06
CA ARG A 352 -6.45 -1.25 19.92
C ARG A 352 -6.14 -2.73 19.68
N GLY A 353 -5.99 -3.12 18.41
CA GLY A 353 -5.62 -4.48 18.03
C GLY A 353 -4.22 -4.85 18.51
N ASP A 354 -3.23 -3.98 18.32
CA ASP A 354 -1.86 -4.23 18.77
C ASP A 354 -1.77 -4.32 20.30
N ARG A 355 -2.44 -3.39 21.00
CA ARG A 355 -2.48 -3.33 22.46
C ARG A 355 -3.07 -4.61 23.06
N SER A 356 -4.24 -5.04 22.58
CA SER A 356 -4.90 -6.25 23.08
C SER A 356 -4.01 -7.49 22.94
N ARG A 357 -3.35 -7.65 21.80
CA ARG A 357 -2.41 -8.76 21.56
C ARG A 357 -1.21 -8.72 22.51
N LYS A 358 -0.60 -7.55 22.69
CA LYS A 358 0.61 -7.39 23.50
C LYS A 358 0.35 -7.43 25.00
N GLU A 359 -0.81 -6.97 25.46
CA GLU A 359 -1.18 -7.08 26.88
C GLU A 359 -1.20 -8.54 27.33
N THR A 360 -1.73 -9.45 26.51
CA THR A 360 -1.67 -10.89 26.78
C THR A 360 -0.23 -11.39 26.84
N LEU A 361 0.66 -10.98 25.93
CA LEU A 361 2.08 -11.37 25.98
C LEU A 361 2.77 -10.88 27.27
N VAL A 362 2.48 -9.66 27.72
CA VAL A 362 3.06 -9.08 28.95
C VAL A 362 2.48 -9.70 30.22
N GLU A 363 1.18 -9.99 30.22
CA GLU A 363 0.49 -10.63 31.34
C GLU A 363 1.04 -12.03 31.62
N TYR A 364 1.32 -12.79 30.56
CA TYR A 364 1.84 -14.15 30.63
C TYR A 364 3.38 -14.21 30.52
N GLY A 365 4.09 -13.11 30.76
CA GLY A 365 5.55 -13.13 30.89
C GLY A 365 6.32 -13.49 29.61
N PHE A 366 5.74 -13.31 28.43
CA PHE A 366 6.47 -13.43 27.16
C PHE A 366 7.29 -12.16 26.86
N ARG A 367 6.77 -10.98 27.20
CA ARG A 367 7.44 -9.70 26.94
C ARG A 367 7.42 -8.78 28.16
N LEU A 368 8.38 -7.86 28.22
CA LEU A 368 8.39 -6.78 29.22
C LEU A 368 7.25 -5.77 28.98
N PRO A 369 6.81 -5.03 30.01
CA PRO A 369 5.83 -3.95 29.85
C PRO A 369 6.23 -2.92 28.78
N SER A 370 7.51 -2.58 28.65
CA SER A 370 8.06 -1.73 27.58
C SER A 370 7.71 -2.18 26.16
N ALA A 371 7.44 -3.46 25.92
CA ALA A 371 7.04 -3.93 24.59
C ALA A 371 5.68 -3.35 24.14
N LEU A 372 4.84 -2.89 25.08
CA LEU A 372 3.59 -2.19 24.80
C LEU A 372 3.81 -0.77 24.23
N ASP A 373 5.00 -0.21 24.44
CA ASP A 373 5.37 1.11 23.92
C ASP A 373 5.88 1.01 22.47
N ASN A 374 6.27 -0.18 22.00
CA ASN A 374 6.46 -0.44 20.57
C ASN A 374 5.10 -0.60 19.87
N ARG A 375 4.42 0.49 19.55
CA ARG A 375 3.04 0.44 19.07
C ARG A 375 2.82 1.44 17.94
N PRO A 376 1.76 1.28 17.12
CA PRO A 376 1.33 2.37 16.27
C PRO A 376 0.82 3.56 17.10
N LEU A 377 0.70 4.71 16.43
CA LEU A 377 0.07 5.89 17.03
C LEU A 377 -1.36 5.59 17.47
N ARG A 378 -1.77 6.18 18.59
CA ARG A 378 -3.18 6.36 18.92
C ARG A 378 -3.78 7.41 17.98
N PHE A 379 -5.10 7.42 17.85
CA PHE A 379 -5.78 8.37 16.97
C PHE A 379 -5.49 9.82 17.38
N GLU A 380 -5.51 10.11 18.68
CA GLU A 380 -5.26 11.44 19.24
C GLU A 380 -3.78 11.86 19.12
N GLU A 381 -2.86 10.91 18.95
CA GLU A 381 -1.44 11.19 18.69
C GLU A 381 -1.24 11.50 17.21
N TRP A 382 -1.87 10.72 16.33
CA TRP A 382 -1.89 10.98 14.90
C TRP A 382 -2.50 12.35 14.58
N GLU A 383 -3.62 12.71 15.21
CA GLU A 383 -4.28 14.00 15.01
C GLU A 383 -3.42 15.21 15.42
N LYS A 384 -2.50 15.04 16.38
CA LYS A 384 -1.54 16.09 16.76
C LYS A 384 -0.36 16.23 15.81
N LEU A 385 -0.02 15.15 15.11
CA LEU A 385 1.12 15.07 14.20
C LEU A 385 0.74 15.37 12.75
N VAL A 386 -0.52 15.14 12.38
CA VAL A 386 -0.99 15.34 11.00
C VAL A 386 -0.92 16.84 10.67
N PRO A 387 -0.19 17.25 9.60
CA PRO A 387 -0.23 18.62 9.10
C PRO A 387 -1.56 18.89 8.38
N GLN A 388 -1.61 19.90 7.51
CA GLN A 388 -2.82 20.19 6.72
C GLN A 388 -3.27 18.96 5.92
N ALA A 389 -4.56 18.63 6.02
CA ALA A 389 -5.12 17.41 5.46
C ALA A 389 -6.23 17.66 4.41
N ILE A 390 -6.27 16.83 3.37
CA ILE A 390 -7.39 16.75 2.43
C ILE A 390 -7.99 15.35 2.50
N PHE A 391 -9.21 15.24 3.03
CA PHE A 391 -9.98 14.00 3.01
C PHE A 391 -10.61 13.81 1.64
N VAL A 392 -10.45 12.63 1.03
CA VAL A 392 -11.03 12.32 -0.28
C VAL A 392 -11.99 11.16 -0.12
N SER A 393 -13.28 11.39 -0.38
CA SER A 393 -14.31 10.36 -0.24
C SER A 393 -15.61 10.73 -0.97
N ALA A 394 -16.28 9.74 -1.54
CA ALA A 394 -17.65 9.90 -2.06
C ALA A 394 -18.71 9.94 -0.95
N THR A 395 -18.35 9.44 0.24
CA THR A 395 -19.23 9.24 1.39
C THR A 395 -18.46 9.54 2.70
N PRO A 396 -18.09 10.81 2.98
CA PRO A 396 -17.31 11.18 4.15
C PRO A 396 -17.88 10.64 5.48
N GLY A 397 -16.98 10.21 6.35
CA GLY A 397 -17.25 9.75 7.70
C GLY A 397 -17.72 10.86 8.65
N PRO A 398 -18.00 10.54 9.94
CA PRO A 398 -18.36 11.55 10.93
C PRO A 398 -17.19 12.50 11.23
N TYR A 399 -15.97 11.97 11.32
CA TYR A 399 -14.77 12.73 11.64
C TYR A 399 -14.52 13.83 10.61
N GLU A 400 -14.58 13.48 9.32
CA GLU A 400 -14.36 14.43 8.22
C GLU A 400 -15.43 15.52 8.18
N LYS A 401 -16.68 15.19 8.51
CA LYS A 401 -17.78 16.16 8.58
C LYS A 401 -17.61 17.16 9.73
N GLU A 402 -17.03 16.72 10.84
CA GLU A 402 -16.80 17.55 12.02
C GLU A 402 -15.57 18.45 11.87
N HIS A 403 -14.52 17.97 11.20
CA HIS A 403 -13.21 18.63 11.17
C HIS A 403 -12.95 19.45 9.91
N ALA A 404 -13.67 19.21 8.80
CA ALA A 404 -13.42 19.91 7.54
C ALA A 404 -13.84 21.39 7.61
N GLY A 405 -12.87 22.29 7.41
CA GLY A 405 -13.14 23.73 7.30
C GLY A 405 -13.84 24.11 5.99
N ARG A 406 -13.73 23.26 4.96
CA ARG A 406 -14.41 23.40 3.66
C ARG A 406 -14.70 22.03 3.07
N THR A 407 -15.91 21.86 2.53
CA THR A 407 -16.27 20.70 1.68
C THR A 407 -16.35 21.16 0.24
N VAL A 408 -15.56 20.54 -0.63
CA VAL A 408 -15.45 20.82 -2.05
C VAL A 408 -16.10 19.66 -2.82
N GLU A 409 -17.13 19.94 -3.60
CA GLU A 409 -17.84 18.92 -4.38
C GLU A 409 -17.15 18.65 -5.73
N GLN A 410 -17.04 17.38 -6.10
CA GLN A 410 -16.65 16.94 -7.45
C GLN A 410 -17.54 15.79 -7.90
N VAL A 411 -18.73 16.13 -8.41
CA VAL A 411 -19.79 15.18 -8.79
C VAL A 411 -19.93 15.03 -10.30
N VAL A 412 -19.61 16.06 -11.08
CA VAL A 412 -19.64 16.01 -12.55
C VAL A 412 -18.42 15.24 -13.07
N ARG A 413 -18.68 14.19 -13.86
CA ARG A 413 -17.62 13.35 -14.46
C ARG A 413 -17.10 13.98 -15.77
N PRO A 414 -15.79 13.89 -16.06
CA PRO A 414 -15.23 14.38 -17.32
C PRO A 414 -15.90 13.81 -18.59
N THR A 415 -16.39 12.57 -18.53
CA THR A 415 -17.05 11.89 -19.66
C THR A 415 -18.53 12.23 -19.81
N GLY A 416 -19.10 13.05 -18.92
CA GLY A 416 -20.53 13.33 -18.85
C GLY A 416 -21.38 12.19 -18.29
N LEU A 417 -20.79 11.07 -17.85
CA LEU A 417 -21.55 9.99 -17.22
C LEU A 417 -22.24 10.46 -15.94
N VAL A 418 -23.48 10.02 -15.78
CA VAL A 418 -24.39 10.41 -14.70
C VAL A 418 -24.55 9.29 -13.67
N ASP A 419 -24.93 9.64 -12.45
CA ASP A 419 -25.30 8.69 -11.41
C ASP A 419 -26.53 7.88 -11.89
N PRO A 420 -26.59 6.57 -11.58
CA PRO A 420 -27.58 5.66 -12.14
C PRO A 420 -29.00 5.95 -11.63
N GLU A 421 -29.99 5.50 -12.39
CA GLU A 421 -31.39 5.51 -11.91
C GLU A 421 -31.59 4.46 -10.83
N VAL A 422 -32.40 4.77 -9.83
CA VAL A 422 -32.66 3.88 -8.69
C VAL A 422 -34.13 3.49 -8.66
N GLU A 423 -34.39 2.19 -8.70
CA GLU A 423 -35.73 1.59 -8.63
C GLU A 423 -35.89 0.82 -7.31
N ILE A 424 -37.07 0.89 -6.69
CA ILE A 424 -37.43 0.04 -5.55
C ILE A 424 -38.40 -1.02 -6.01
N ARG A 425 -38.15 -2.29 -5.65
CA ARG A 425 -39.02 -3.42 -5.97
C ARG A 425 -39.31 -4.27 -4.72
N PRO A 426 -40.45 -4.98 -4.63
CA PRO A 426 -40.78 -5.79 -3.46
C PRO A 426 -39.73 -6.88 -3.19
N ALA A 427 -39.39 -7.12 -1.91
CA ALA A 427 -38.42 -8.16 -1.54
C ALA A 427 -39.00 -9.57 -1.66
N THR A 428 -40.33 -9.70 -1.57
CA THR A 428 -41.06 -10.98 -1.62
C THR A 428 -40.85 -11.79 -2.91
N SER A 429 -40.60 -11.14 -4.05
CA SER A 429 -40.36 -11.78 -5.35
C SER A 429 -38.97 -11.44 -5.92
N GLN A 430 -38.03 -11.06 -5.04
CA GLN A 430 -36.74 -10.49 -5.46
C GLN A 430 -35.91 -11.42 -6.34
N VAL A 431 -35.94 -12.73 -6.12
CA VAL A 431 -35.14 -13.69 -6.89
C VAL A 431 -35.70 -13.89 -8.30
N ASP A 432 -37.02 -14.08 -8.43
CA ASP A 432 -37.68 -14.26 -9.73
C ASP A 432 -37.57 -13.00 -10.59
N ASP A 433 -37.81 -11.82 -10.00
CA ASP A 433 -37.65 -10.54 -10.70
C ASP A 433 -36.19 -10.34 -11.12
N LEU A 434 -35.23 -10.60 -10.22
CA LEU A 434 -33.80 -10.47 -10.51
C LEU A 434 -33.39 -11.36 -11.69
N LEU A 435 -33.85 -12.60 -11.78
CA LEU A 435 -33.56 -13.50 -12.90
C LEU A 435 -34.02 -12.89 -14.23
N GLY A 436 -35.23 -12.30 -14.27
CA GLY A 436 -35.73 -11.57 -15.43
C GLY A 436 -34.89 -10.33 -15.77
N GLN A 437 -34.46 -9.57 -14.76
CA GLN A 437 -33.58 -8.41 -14.95
C GLN A 437 -32.19 -8.80 -15.45
N ILE A 438 -31.65 -9.93 -14.97
CA ILE A 438 -30.38 -10.50 -15.43
C ILE A 438 -30.48 -10.84 -16.92
N HIS A 439 -31.47 -11.63 -17.33
CA HIS A 439 -31.62 -12.02 -18.75
C HIS A 439 -31.74 -10.82 -19.68
N SER A 440 -32.53 -9.80 -19.30
CA SER A 440 -32.64 -8.56 -20.07
C SER A 440 -31.32 -7.80 -20.19
N THR A 441 -30.54 -7.76 -19.11
CA THR A 441 -29.24 -7.06 -19.08
C THR A 441 -28.19 -7.80 -19.90
N VAL A 442 -28.11 -9.14 -19.75
CA VAL A 442 -27.16 -9.99 -20.48
C VAL A 442 -27.46 -10.03 -21.98
N ALA A 443 -28.73 -9.96 -22.39
CA ALA A 443 -29.11 -9.86 -23.80
C ALA A 443 -28.53 -8.61 -24.51
N ARG A 444 -28.18 -7.56 -23.75
CA ARG A 444 -27.50 -6.36 -24.26
C ARG A 444 -25.97 -6.46 -24.21
N GLY A 445 -25.42 -7.59 -23.76
CA GLY A 445 -23.99 -7.81 -23.59
C GLY A 445 -23.39 -7.15 -22.34
N GLU A 446 -24.22 -6.67 -21.42
CA GLU A 446 -23.80 -5.98 -20.20
C GLU A 446 -23.64 -6.94 -19.00
N ARG A 447 -23.09 -6.47 -17.87
CA ARG A 447 -22.84 -7.26 -16.66
C ARG A 447 -23.71 -6.82 -15.49
N VAL A 448 -23.92 -7.74 -14.55
CA VAL A 448 -24.75 -7.54 -13.36
C VAL A 448 -23.94 -7.77 -12.08
N LEU A 449 -24.06 -6.86 -11.12
CA LEU A 449 -23.60 -7.06 -9.76
C LEU A 449 -24.78 -7.25 -8.83
N VAL A 450 -24.73 -8.26 -7.96
CA VAL A 450 -25.76 -8.53 -6.95
C VAL A 450 -25.12 -8.49 -5.58
N THR A 451 -25.73 -7.78 -4.62
CA THR A 451 -25.29 -7.78 -3.21
C THR A 451 -26.30 -8.47 -2.30
N THR A 452 -25.83 -9.44 -1.53
CA THR A 452 -26.60 -10.16 -0.49
C THR A 452 -26.10 -9.76 0.91
N LEU A 453 -26.70 -10.33 1.96
CA LEU A 453 -26.33 -10.04 3.36
C LEU A 453 -25.37 -11.07 3.97
N THR A 454 -25.34 -12.30 3.47
CA THR A 454 -24.57 -13.40 4.06
C THR A 454 -23.85 -14.23 3.00
N LYS A 455 -22.77 -14.92 3.41
CA LYS A 455 -22.00 -15.83 2.54
C LYS A 455 -22.88 -16.92 1.97
N ARG A 456 -23.63 -17.57 2.85
CA ARG A 456 -24.58 -18.62 2.49
C ARG A 456 -25.59 -18.14 1.44
N MET A 457 -26.18 -16.95 1.62
CA MET A 457 -27.10 -16.40 0.61
C MET A 457 -26.42 -16.10 -0.72
N ALA A 458 -25.15 -15.68 -0.72
CA ALA A 458 -24.42 -15.46 -1.97
C ALA A 458 -24.15 -16.79 -2.69
N GLU A 459 -23.78 -17.83 -1.96
CA GLU A 459 -23.57 -19.19 -2.47
C GLU A 459 -24.89 -19.80 -2.99
N ASP A 460 -25.93 -19.83 -2.15
CA ASP A 460 -27.27 -20.38 -2.48
C ASP A 460 -27.87 -19.67 -3.70
N LEU A 461 -27.76 -18.33 -3.80
CA LEU A 461 -28.24 -17.58 -4.96
C LEU A 461 -27.44 -17.88 -6.23
N THR A 462 -26.13 -18.09 -6.08
CA THR A 462 -25.26 -18.43 -7.23
C THR A 462 -25.61 -19.82 -7.76
N GLU A 463 -25.86 -20.79 -6.89
CA GLU A 463 -26.31 -22.14 -7.28
C GLU A 463 -27.65 -22.07 -8.00
N TYR A 464 -28.63 -21.37 -7.43
CA TYR A 464 -29.94 -21.18 -8.06
C TYR A 464 -29.84 -20.51 -9.44
N LEU A 465 -29.09 -19.41 -9.57
CA LEU A 465 -28.91 -18.74 -10.86
C LEU A 465 -28.23 -19.64 -11.90
N ALA A 466 -27.26 -20.46 -11.48
CA ALA A 466 -26.58 -21.42 -12.36
C ALA A 466 -27.50 -22.55 -12.83
N GLU A 467 -28.40 -23.06 -11.97
CA GLU A 467 -29.43 -24.04 -12.34
C GLU A 467 -30.43 -23.48 -13.37
N HIS A 468 -30.58 -22.16 -13.42
CA HIS A 468 -31.41 -21.43 -14.37
C HIS A 468 -30.60 -20.86 -15.56
N ASP A 469 -29.50 -21.51 -15.95
CA ASP A 469 -28.67 -21.21 -17.12
C ASP A 469 -27.99 -19.82 -17.12
N VAL A 470 -27.82 -19.19 -15.94
CA VAL A 470 -27.07 -17.94 -15.80
C VAL A 470 -25.58 -18.24 -15.59
N ARG A 471 -24.70 -17.58 -16.35
CA ARG A 471 -23.25 -17.61 -16.09
C ARG A 471 -22.92 -16.71 -14.89
N VAL A 472 -22.78 -17.30 -13.71
CA VAL A 472 -22.64 -16.58 -12.44
C VAL A 472 -21.46 -17.10 -11.61
N ARG A 473 -20.85 -16.22 -10.81
CA ARG A 473 -19.92 -16.57 -9.74
C ARG A 473 -20.21 -15.74 -8.48
N TYR A 474 -19.76 -16.19 -7.32
CA TYR A 474 -19.84 -15.42 -6.08
C TYR A 474 -18.49 -14.81 -5.66
N LEU A 475 -18.54 -13.80 -4.78
CA LEU A 475 -17.37 -13.18 -4.16
C LEU A 475 -17.61 -12.81 -2.69
N HIS A 476 -16.90 -13.50 -1.77
CA HIS A 476 -16.95 -13.24 -0.33
C HIS A 476 -15.56 -13.31 0.33
N SER A 477 -15.48 -13.06 1.65
CA SER A 477 -14.22 -12.86 2.38
C SER A 477 -13.22 -14.03 2.33
N ASP A 478 -13.71 -15.26 2.14
CA ASP A 478 -12.87 -16.46 2.19
C ASP A 478 -12.19 -16.75 0.85
N ILE A 479 -12.53 -15.99 -0.19
CA ILE A 479 -11.85 -16.05 -1.49
C ILE A 479 -10.54 -15.26 -1.36
N ASP A 480 -9.45 -15.92 -1.75
CA ASP A 480 -8.10 -15.35 -1.76
C ASP A 480 -8.05 -14.09 -2.62
N THR A 481 -7.15 -13.17 -2.29
CA THR A 481 -7.00 -11.89 -3.00
C THR A 481 -6.70 -12.10 -4.49
N VAL A 482 -5.93 -13.13 -4.85
CA VAL A 482 -5.60 -13.45 -6.24
C VAL A 482 -6.81 -14.01 -6.98
N GLU A 483 -7.49 -14.98 -6.38
CA GLU A 483 -8.70 -15.57 -6.97
C GLU A 483 -9.79 -14.51 -7.16
N ARG A 484 -9.93 -13.57 -6.21
CA ARG A 484 -10.83 -12.43 -6.33
C ARG A 484 -10.57 -11.63 -7.61
N VAL A 485 -9.30 -11.35 -7.91
CA VAL A 485 -8.95 -10.56 -9.10
C VAL A 485 -9.19 -11.33 -10.38
N GLU A 486 -8.93 -12.64 -10.39
CA GLU A 486 -9.28 -13.49 -11.51
C GLU A 486 -10.78 -13.46 -11.79
N ILE A 487 -11.62 -13.61 -10.75
CA ILE A 487 -13.09 -13.52 -10.87
C ILE A 487 -13.52 -12.16 -11.45
N ILE A 488 -12.97 -11.05 -10.95
CA ILE A 488 -13.27 -9.70 -11.43
C ILE A 488 -12.92 -9.54 -12.92
N ARG A 489 -11.76 -10.06 -13.32
CA ARG A 489 -11.26 -9.97 -14.69
C ARG A 489 -12.08 -10.86 -15.63
N ASP A 490 -12.43 -12.06 -15.21
CA ASP A 490 -13.26 -12.98 -15.98
C ASP A 490 -14.68 -12.40 -16.19
N LEU A 491 -15.23 -11.66 -15.22
CA LEU A 491 -16.48 -10.91 -15.39
C LEU A 491 -16.36 -9.87 -16.52
N ARG A 492 -15.28 -9.08 -16.53
CA ARG A 492 -15.05 -8.05 -17.56
C ARG A 492 -14.82 -8.65 -18.94
N LEU A 493 -14.09 -9.77 -19.02
CA LEU A 493 -13.91 -10.51 -20.27
C LEU A 493 -15.22 -11.15 -20.77
N GLY A 494 -16.23 -11.28 -19.92
CA GLY A 494 -17.48 -11.94 -20.26
C GLY A 494 -17.40 -13.46 -20.26
N GLU A 495 -16.46 -14.03 -19.52
CA GLU A 495 -16.45 -15.47 -19.21
C GLU A 495 -17.71 -15.85 -18.43
N PHE A 496 -18.17 -14.93 -17.57
CA PHE A 496 -19.48 -14.97 -16.92
C PHE A 496 -20.10 -13.56 -16.85
N ASP A 497 -21.40 -13.50 -16.54
CA ASP A 497 -22.20 -12.29 -16.69
C ASP A 497 -22.62 -11.64 -15.36
N VAL A 498 -22.72 -12.44 -14.30
CA VAL A 498 -23.27 -12.03 -13.01
C VAL A 498 -22.30 -12.33 -11.87
N LEU A 499 -22.03 -11.33 -11.02
CA LEU A 499 -21.22 -11.51 -9.81
C LEU A 499 -22.07 -11.24 -8.56
N VAL A 500 -22.20 -12.26 -7.70
CA VAL A 500 -22.94 -12.18 -6.44
C VAL A 500 -21.96 -11.96 -5.28
N GLY A 501 -22.06 -10.86 -4.55
CA GLY A 501 -21.16 -10.56 -3.44
C GLY A 501 -21.88 -10.08 -2.19
N ILE A 502 -21.10 -9.75 -1.16
CA ILE A 502 -21.62 -9.18 0.10
C ILE A 502 -21.11 -7.73 0.25
N ASN A 503 -19.86 -7.60 0.68
CA ASN A 503 -19.20 -6.33 0.98
C ASN A 503 -18.11 -5.98 -0.05
N LEU A 504 -17.61 -6.98 -0.77
CA LEU A 504 -16.42 -6.88 -1.61
C LEU A 504 -16.63 -6.15 -2.95
N LEU A 505 -17.87 -5.76 -3.23
CA LEU A 505 -18.21 -4.94 -4.38
C LEU A 505 -18.06 -3.44 -4.10
N ARG A 506 -17.46 -3.06 -2.95
CA ARG A 506 -17.41 -1.66 -2.47
C ARG A 506 -16.14 -0.90 -2.76
N GLU A 507 -15.03 -1.54 -3.09
CA GLU A 507 -13.73 -0.89 -3.19
C GLU A 507 -13.00 -1.32 -4.46
N GLY A 508 -12.34 -0.39 -5.15
CA GLY A 508 -11.40 -0.70 -6.25
C GLY A 508 -11.95 -1.34 -7.53
N LEU A 509 -13.24 -1.72 -7.60
CA LEU A 509 -13.81 -2.37 -8.78
C LEU A 509 -14.26 -1.37 -9.84
N ASP A 510 -13.36 -1.04 -10.76
CA ASP A 510 -13.66 -0.25 -11.95
C ASP A 510 -14.15 -1.16 -13.08
N MET A 511 -15.47 -1.22 -13.28
CA MET A 511 -16.12 -2.09 -14.29
C MET A 511 -17.12 -1.28 -15.14
N PRO A 512 -16.68 -0.67 -16.25
CA PRO A 512 -17.57 0.01 -17.19
C PRO A 512 -18.64 -0.91 -17.80
N GLU A 513 -18.39 -2.22 -17.81
CA GLU A 513 -19.28 -3.23 -18.38
C GLU A 513 -20.54 -3.50 -17.53
N VAL A 514 -20.54 -3.07 -16.26
CA VAL A 514 -21.67 -3.26 -15.33
C VAL A 514 -22.73 -2.18 -15.56
N SER A 515 -23.93 -2.58 -15.99
CA SER A 515 -25.07 -1.67 -16.17
C SER A 515 -26.17 -1.86 -15.13
N LEU A 516 -26.19 -2.99 -14.41
CA LEU A 516 -27.18 -3.27 -13.36
C LEU A 516 -26.49 -3.61 -12.04
N VAL A 517 -26.90 -2.93 -10.98
CA VAL A 517 -26.59 -3.29 -9.60
C VAL A 517 -27.88 -3.66 -8.86
N ALA A 518 -27.99 -4.88 -8.38
CA ALA A 518 -29.11 -5.36 -7.58
C ALA A 518 -28.71 -5.47 -6.10
N ILE A 519 -29.50 -4.87 -5.22
CA ILE A 519 -29.30 -4.90 -3.76
C ILE A 519 -30.45 -5.68 -3.15
N LEU A 520 -30.20 -6.95 -2.81
CA LEU A 520 -31.20 -7.78 -2.14
C LEU A 520 -31.37 -7.33 -0.68
N ASP A 521 -32.58 -7.49 -0.15
CA ASP A 521 -32.90 -7.15 1.25
C ASP A 521 -32.40 -5.74 1.65
N ALA A 522 -32.66 -4.75 0.80
CA ALA A 522 -32.17 -3.38 0.97
C ALA A 522 -32.74 -2.69 2.23
N ASP A 523 -33.84 -3.20 2.78
CA ASP A 523 -34.50 -2.70 3.98
C ASP A 523 -33.96 -3.26 5.31
N LYS A 524 -32.98 -4.17 5.26
CA LYS A 524 -32.31 -4.71 6.45
C LYS A 524 -31.18 -3.81 6.87
N GLU A 525 -31.49 -2.84 7.74
CA GLU A 525 -30.49 -1.91 8.26
C GLU A 525 -29.32 -2.62 8.94
N GLY A 526 -28.16 -1.98 8.87
CA GLY A 526 -26.89 -2.49 9.39
C GLY A 526 -25.73 -1.96 8.56
N PHE A 527 -24.52 -2.43 8.85
CA PHE A 527 -23.33 -2.02 8.12
C PHE A 527 -23.46 -2.26 6.60
N LEU A 528 -24.16 -3.32 6.18
CA LEU A 528 -24.28 -3.66 4.76
C LEU A 528 -25.27 -2.78 3.97
N ARG A 529 -26.17 -2.07 4.67
CA ARG A 529 -27.27 -1.28 4.11
C ARG A 529 -27.37 0.13 4.71
N SER A 530 -26.26 0.63 5.26
CA SER A 530 -26.17 2.05 5.64
C SER A 530 -26.26 2.93 4.40
N ASP A 531 -26.61 4.20 4.59
CA ASP A 531 -26.63 5.22 3.52
C ASP A 531 -25.30 5.25 2.73
N ARG A 532 -24.15 5.25 3.42
CA ARG A 532 -22.83 5.18 2.78
C ARG A 532 -22.66 3.95 1.89
N SER A 533 -23.03 2.79 2.43
CA SER A 533 -22.94 1.51 1.74
C SER A 533 -23.79 1.43 0.49
N LEU A 534 -25.03 1.93 0.59
CA LEU A 534 -25.96 1.98 -0.52
C LEU A 534 -25.43 2.92 -1.60
N ILE A 535 -24.98 4.14 -1.26
CA ILE A 535 -24.39 5.10 -2.23
C ILE A 535 -23.19 4.48 -2.95
N GLN A 536 -22.28 3.82 -2.24
CA GLN A 536 -21.11 3.18 -2.85
C GLN A 536 -21.49 2.02 -3.79
N THR A 537 -22.47 1.21 -3.38
CA THR A 537 -22.94 0.07 -4.15
C THR A 537 -23.66 0.54 -5.43
N ILE A 538 -24.57 1.51 -5.30
CA ILE A 538 -25.24 2.18 -6.43
C ILE A 538 -24.21 2.77 -7.40
N GLY A 539 -23.17 3.43 -6.88
CA GLY A 539 -22.09 4.03 -7.66
C GLY A 539 -21.33 3.06 -8.57
N ARG A 540 -21.46 1.73 -8.40
CA ARG A 540 -20.86 0.74 -9.29
C ARG A 540 -21.49 0.70 -10.68
N ALA A 541 -22.77 1.09 -10.81
CA ALA A 541 -23.43 1.24 -12.11
C ALA A 541 -23.14 2.59 -12.79
N ALA A 542 -22.49 3.55 -12.11
CA ALA A 542 -22.31 4.91 -12.61
C ALA A 542 -21.25 5.06 -13.71
N ARG A 543 -20.58 3.96 -14.11
CA ARG A 543 -19.57 3.94 -15.18
C ARG A 543 -20.12 3.46 -16.53
N ASN A 544 -21.39 3.09 -16.58
CA ASN A 544 -22.07 2.62 -17.77
C ASN A 544 -23.16 3.60 -18.20
N LEU A 545 -23.36 3.76 -19.51
CA LEU A 545 -24.39 4.65 -20.07
C LEU A 545 -25.81 4.22 -19.67
N ASN A 546 -26.03 2.91 -19.56
CA ASN A 546 -27.30 2.29 -19.19
C ASN A 546 -27.35 1.91 -17.70
N GLY A 547 -26.49 2.53 -16.89
CA GLY A 547 -26.36 2.27 -15.46
C GLY A 547 -27.66 2.48 -14.69
N ARG A 548 -28.12 1.45 -14.00
CA ARG A 548 -29.27 1.49 -13.06
C ARG A 548 -29.04 0.60 -11.85
N ALA A 549 -29.75 0.90 -10.77
CA ALA A 549 -29.73 0.15 -9.52
C ALA A 549 -31.15 -0.27 -9.09
N ILE A 550 -31.30 -1.50 -8.61
CA ILE A 550 -32.55 -2.02 -8.05
C ILE A 550 -32.35 -2.33 -6.57
N LEU A 551 -33.17 -1.73 -5.71
CA LEU A 551 -33.21 -2.00 -4.27
C LEU A 551 -34.44 -2.86 -3.99
N TYR A 552 -34.23 -4.13 -3.67
CA TYR A 552 -35.31 -5.03 -3.26
C TYR A 552 -35.63 -4.83 -1.79
N ALA A 553 -36.80 -4.28 -1.50
CA ALA A 553 -37.22 -3.87 -0.16
C ALA A 553 -38.75 -3.83 -0.05
N ASP A 554 -39.28 -4.22 1.10
CA ASP A 554 -40.72 -4.09 1.39
C ASP A 554 -41.05 -2.76 2.09
N LYS A 555 -40.04 -2.09 2.67
CA LYS A 555 -40.16 -0.77 3.28
C LYS A 555 -38.97 0.11 2.92
N VAL A 556 -39.19 1.43 2.80
CA VAL A 556 -38.11 2.40 2.65
C VAL A 556 -37.55 2.75 4.02
N THR A 557 -36.28 2.42 4.28
CA THR A 557 -35.58 2.80 5.52
C THR A 557 -35.02 4.22 5.41
N GLY A 558 -34.67 4.84 6.55
CA GLY A 558 -34.02 6.16 6.52
C GLY A 558 -32.67 6.14 5.81
N SER A 559 -31.95 5.02 5.86
CA SER A 559 -30.71 4.81 5.11
C SER A 559 -30.93 4.80 3.60
N MET A 560 -32.00 4.13 3.13
CA MET A 560 -32.39 4.12 1.72
C MET A 560 -32.82 5.52 1.25
N GLU A 561 -33.65 6.21 2.03
CA GLU A 561 -34.14 7.55 1.70
C GLU A 561 -32.98 8.53 1.46
N ARG A 562 -32.02 8.59 2.39
CA ARG A 562 -30.82 9.43 2.25
C ARG A 562 -29.97 9.05 1.04
N ALA A 563 -29.77 7.76 0.79
CA ALA A 563 -28.97 7.28 -0.35
C ALA A 563 -29.62 7.63 -1.70
N MET A 564 -30.94 7.43 -1.83
CA MET A 564 -31.69 7.76 -3.04
C MET A 564 -31.74 9.27 -3.29
N ALA A 565 -32.00 10.06 -2.24
CA ALA A 565 -32.02 11.52 -2.34
C ALA A 565 -30.68 12.08 -2.82
N GLU A 566 -29.55 11.59 -2.27
CA GLU A 566 -28.22 12.03 -2.71
C GLU A 566 -27.89 11.59 -4.14
N THR A 567 -28.29 10.37 -4.52
CA THR A 567 -28.10 9.87 -5.90
C THR A 567 -28.90 10.71 -6.90
N ALA A 568 -30.16 11.02 -6.57
CA ALA A 568 -31.03 11.85 -7.41
C ALA A 568 -30.49 13.27 -7.56
N ARG A 569 -30.07 13.90 -6.46
CA ARG A 569 -29.46 15.24 -6.46
C ARG A 569 -28.23 15.30 -7.36
N ARG A 570 -27.34 14.30 -7.26
CA ARG A 570 -26.13 14.21 -8.09
C ARG A 570 -26.49 14.06 -9.56
N ARG A 571 -27.40 13.15 -9.88
CA ARG A 571 -27.88 12.92 -11.26
C ARG A 571 -28.47 14.19 -11.86
N GLU A 572 -29.31 14.91 -11.12
CA GLU A 572 -29.92 16.17 -11.57
C GLU A 572 -28.85 17.22 -11.91
N LYS A 573 -27.87 17.44 -11.01
CA LYS A 573 -26.76 18.37 -11.24
C LYS A 573 -25.92 17.97 -12.47
N GLN A 574 -25.62 16.68 -12.63
CA GLN A 574 -24.84 16.18 -13.77
C GLN A 574 -25.59 16.33 -15.10
N VAL A 575 -26.89 16.02 -15.13
CA VAL A 575 -27.74 16.20 -16.32
C VAL A 575 -27.84 17.68 -16.69
N ALA A 576 -28.08 18.56 -15.71
CA ALA A 576 -28.12 20.00 -15.93
C ALA A 576 -26.79 20.52 -16.51
N PHE A 577 -25.66 20.11 -15.92
CA PHE A 577 -24.34 20.48 -16.42
C PHE A 577 -24.11 20.01 -17.86
N ASN A 578 -24.46 18.76 -18.17
CA ASN A 578 -24.33 18.21 -19.52
C ASN A 578 -25.16 18.99 -20.54
N LEU A 579 -26.40 19.35 -20.19
CA LEU A 579 -27.28 20.14 -21.05
C LEU A 579 -26.74 21.55 -21.29
N GLU A 580 -26.27 22.22 -20.24
CA GLU A 580 -25.69 23.57 -20.31
C GLU A 580 -24.43 23.61 -21.19
N HIS A 581 -23.60 22.57 -21.11
CA HIS A 581 -22.30 22.52 -21.81
C HIS A 581 -22.33 21.72 -23.12
N GLY A 582 -23.50 21.21 -23.54
CA GLY A 582 -23.64 20.41 -24.76
C GLY A 582 -22.86 19.08 -24.73
N ILE A 583 -22.69 18.48 -23.55
CA ILE A 583 -21.93 17.24 -23.36
C ILE A 583 -22.84 16.05 -23.57
N ILE A 584 -22.45 15.18 -24.50
CA ILE A 584 -23.07 13.87 -24.70
C ILE A 584 -22.30 12.85 -23.86
N PRO A 585 -22.95 12.15 -22.90
CA PRO A 585 -22.27 11.14 -22.08
C PRO A 585 -21.61 10.07 -22.94
N LYS A 586 -20.36 9.72 -22.61
CA LYS A 586 -19.60 8.65 -23.27
C LYS A 586 -19.23 7.56 -22.28
N GLY A 587 -19.38 6.30 -22.71
CA GLY A 587 -18.89 5.15 -21.95
C GLY A 587 -17.38 5.19 -21.76
N VAL A 588 -16.89 4.59 -20.68
CA VAL A 588 -15.45 4.46 -20.43
C VAL A 588 -14.97 3.17 -21.08
N GLU A 589 -14.15 3.28 -22.13
CA GLU A 589 -13.41 2.12 -22.64
C GLU A 589 -12.08 2.04 -21.87
N LYS A 590 -11.97 1.05 -20.98
CA LYS A 590 -10.74 0.77 -20.26
C LYS A 590 -10.20 -0.59 -20.70
N SER A 591 -8.91 -0.65 -21.00
CA SER A 591 -8.26 -1.90 -21.39
C SER A 591 -8.48 -2.96 -20.29
N VAL A 592 -8.82 -4.20 -20.67
CA VAL A 592 -8.93 -5.30 -19.69
C VAL A 592 -7.54 -5.74 -19.21
N GLN A 593 -6.48 -5.35 -19.92
CA GLN A 593 -5.10 -5.65 -19.57
C GLN A 593 -4.65 -4.87 -18.32
N ASP A 594 -5.20 -3.66 -18.08
CA ASP A 594 -4.84 -2.79 -16.94
C ASP A 594 -5.25 -3.37 -15.57
N ILE A 595 -6.20 -4.30 -15.50
CA ILE A 595 -6.64 -4.92 -14.24
C ILE A 595 -5.67 -5.98 -13.73
N MET A 596 -4.94 -6.61 -14.64
CA MET A 596 -4.03 -7.71 -14.28
C MET A 596 -2.61 -7.26 -14.01
N GLU A 597 -2.27 -6.03 -14.37
CA GLU A 597 -1.12 -5.37 -13.79
C GLU A 597 -1.28 -5.20 -12.29
N GLY A 598 -2.49 -5.26 -11.70
CA GLY A 598 -2.78 -5.05 -10.27
C GLY A 598 -2.77 -6.29 -9.34
N ALA A 599 -2.99 -7.51 -9.86
CA ALA A 599 -3.20 -8.66 -8.96
C ALA A 599 -3.04 -10.09 -9.55
N ARG A 600 -2.27 -10.26 -10.62
CA ARG A 600 -1.78 -11.60 -11.00
C ARG A 600 -0.56 -11.96 -10.18
N ARG A 601 -0.68 -12.79 -9.12
CA ARG A 601 0.35 -13.80 -8.70
C ARG A 601 -0.04 -14.52 -7.38
N MET A 602 -0.72 -15.69 -7.39
CA MET A 602 -0.63 -16.87 -6.46
C MET A 602 -1.19 -18.18 -7.06
N PRO A 603 -0.59 -19.37 -6.77
CA PRO A 603 -0.65 -20.55 -7.65
C PRO A 603 -1.47 -21.73 -7.09
N THR A 604 -2.34 -22.36 -7.90
CA THR A 604 -2.81 -23.74 -7.63
C THR A 604 -2.56 -24.69 -8.81
N ARG A 605 -2.22 -25.93 -8.47
CA ARG A 605 -1.67 -27.00 -9.35
C ARG A 605 -2.80 -27.82 -9.99
N GLY A 606 -2.80 -28.00 -11.32
CA GLY A 606 -3.69 -28.98 -11.96
C GLY A 606 -3.61 -29.15 -13.49
N LYS A 607 -2.63 -29.95 -13.95
CA LYS A 607 -2.51 -30.72 -15.22
C LYS A 607 -3.27 -30.29 -16.50
N ALA A 608 -2.52 -30.02 -17.57
CA ALA A 608 -2.86 -30.45 -18.94
C ALA A 608 -1.61 -30.65 -19.83
N LYS A 609 -1.67 -31.67 -20.71
CA LYS A 609 -0.62 -32.11 -21.64
C LYS A 609 -0.66 -31.35 -22.97
N ALA A 610 0.54 -30.95 -23.42
CA ALA A 610 1.10 -30.86 -24.78
C ALA A 610 0.20 -30.66 -26.03
N LYS A 611 0.57 -29.65 -26.84
CA LYS A 611 0.97 -29.84 -28.26
C LYS A 611 1.81 -28.65 -28.76
N LYS A 612 2.96 -28.96 -29.37
CA LYS A 612 3.90 -28.04 -30.04
C LYS A 612 3.37 -27.66 -31.43
N VAL A 613 3.34 -26.37 -31.79
CA VAL A 613 3.57 -25.87 -33.17
C VAL A 613 4.09 -24.42 -33.15
N ALA A 614 5.21 -24.21 -33.87
CA ALA A 614 5.83 -23.01 -34.45
C ALA A 614 5.57 -21.59 -33.87
N GLU A 615 6.66 -20.94 -33.47
CA GLU A 615 6.76 -19.56 -32.99
C GLU A 615 6.56 -18.50 -34.09
N PRO A 616 5.74 -17.48 -33.82
CA PRO A 616 6.02 -16.11 -34.19
C PRO A 616 6.33 -15.29 -32.93
N ARG A 617 7.33 -14.39 -33.01
CA ARG A 617 7.72 -13.44 -31.95
C ARG A 617 6.50 -12.61 -31.48
N LEU A 618 5.87 -13.04 -30.38
CA LEU A 618 4.83 -12.30 -29.65
C LEU A 618 5.47 -11.60 -28.45
N SER A 619 4.90 -10.45 -28.06
CA SER A 619 5.42 -9.61 -26.97
C SER A 619 5.54 -10.38 -25.65
N PHE A 620 6.74 -10.33 -25.06
CA PHE A 620 7.13 -11.15 -23.90
C PHE A 620 6.26 -10.92 -22.65
N GLY A 621 5.55 -9.79 -22.56
CA GLY A 621 4.63 -9.46 -21.47
C GLY A 621 3.42 -10.41 -21.35
N ALA A 622 2.96 -11.03 -22.45
CA ALA A 622 1.83 -11.95 -22.42
C ALA A 622 2.17 -13.32 -21.82
N GLU A 623 3.39 -13.81 -21.98
CA GLU A 623 3.85 -15.10 -21.43
C GLU A 623 4.18 -15.02 -19.93
N VAL A 624 4.72 -13.89 -19.48
CA VAL A 624 5.04 -13.66 -18.07
C VAL A 624 3.76 -13.63 -17.22
N ALA A 625 2.68 -13.10 -17.78
CA ALA A 625 1.41 -12.94 -17.08
C ALA A 625 0.59 -14.24 -16.93
N GLN A 626 1.03 -15.36 -17.49
CA GLN A 626 0.42 -16.68 -17.28
C GLN A 626 1.16 -17.54 -16.24
N LEU A 627 2.25 -17.04 -15.65
CA LEU A 627 3.07 -17.79 -14.70
C LEU A 627 2.59 -17.60 -13.26
N SER A 628 2.29 -18.72 -12.61
CA SER A 628 1.99 -18.81 -11.17
C SER A 628 3.20 -18.30 -10.33
N PRO A 629 3.11 -17.67 -9.14
CA PRO A 629 4.30 -17.10 -8.48
C PRO A 629 5.31 -18.11 -7.99
N ALA A 630 4.97 -19.38 -7.80
CA ALA A 630 6.01 -20.39 -7.64
C ALA A 630 6.76 -20.65 -8.96
N ALA A 631 6.08 -20.53 -10.12
CA ALA A 631 6.65 -20.66 -11.45
C ALA A 631 7.34 -19.37 -11.93
N LEU A 632 6.84 -18.20 -11.54
CA LEU A 632 7.44 -16.90 -11.78
C LEU A 632 8.56 -16.63 -10.79
N SER A 633 8.47 -16.96 -9.51
CA SER A 633 9.65 -16.90 -8.63
C SER A 633 10.73 -17.85 -9.15
N ARG A 634 10.34 -19.03 -9.66
CA ARG A 634 11.27 -19.90 -10.39
C ARG A 634 11.78 -19.30 -11.69
N LYS A 635 10.95 -18.65 -12.50
CA LYS A 635 11.34 -18.03 -13.77
C LYS A 635 12.14 -16.75 -13.56
N LEU A 636 11.84 -15.97 -12.54
CA LEU A 636 12.62 -14.84 -12.05
C LEU A 636 13.97 -15.35 -11.56
N LYS A 637 14.01 -16.36 -10.68
CA LYS A 637 15.28 -17.00 -10.27
C LYS A 637 16.03 -17.62 -11.44
N GLN A 638 15.33 -18.16 -12.44
CA GLN A 638 15.93 -18.74 -13.63
C GLN A 638 16.49 -17.65 -14.54
N LEU A 639 15.73 -16.59 -14.80
CA LEU A 639 16.16 -15.42 -15.57
C LEU A 639 17.27 -14.67 -14.84
N GLU A 640 17.24 -14.61 -13.51
CA GLU A 640 18.27 -13.98 -12.66
C GLU A 640 19.53 -14.85 -12.65
N SER A 641 19.39 -16.18 -12.61
CA SER A 641 20.50 -17.12 -12.81
C SER A 641 21.07 -17.02 -14.22
N GLN A 642 20.24 -16.93 -15.26
CA GLN A 642 20.65 -16.77 -16.66
C GLN A 642 21.34 -15.43 -16.87
N MET A 643 20.78 -14.35 -16.31
CA MET A 643 21.36 -13.01 -16.32
C MET A 643 22.74 -13.02 -15.64
N GLN A 644 22.87 -13.65 -14.48
CA GLN A 644 24.17 -13.82 -13.81
C GLN A 644 25.13 -14.71 -14.62
N GLU A 645 24.62 -15.71 -15.35
CA GLU A 645 25.42 -16.56 -16.23
C GLU A 645 25.93 -15.79 -17.45
N HIS A 646 25.09 -15.01 -18.13
CA HIS A 646 25.49 -14.10 -19.22
C HIS A 646 26.52 -13.08 -18.73
N ALA A 647 26.31 -12.49 -17.54
CA ALA A 647 27.28 -11.58 -16.93
C ALA A 647 28.63 -12.27 -16.64
N LYS A 648 28.62 -13.53 -16.18
CA LYS A 648 29.85 -14.34 -15.99
C LYS A 648 30.54 -14.69 -17.31
N ASN A 649 29.77 -14.89 -18.38
CA ASN A 649 30.26 -15.23 -19.71
C ASN A 649 30.68 -14.00 -20.53
N LEU A 650 30.63 -12.79 -19.95
CA LEU A 650 30.96 -11.51 -20.61
C LEU A 650 29.98 -11.12 -21.75
N GLU A 651 28.78 -11.69 -21.73
CA GLU A 651 27.67 -11.41 -22.66
C GLU A 651 26.82 -10.27 -22.08
N PHE A 652 27.42 -9.06 -22.03
CA PHE A 652 26.86 -7.94 -21.28
C PHE A 652 25.58 -7.35 -21.89
N GLU A 653 25.41 -7.42 -23.22
CA GLU A 653 24.20 -6.94 -23.89
C GLU A 653 23.00 -7.83 -23.54
N GLU A 654 23.21 -9.14 -23.51
CA GLU A 654 22.21 -10.14 -23.13
C GLU A 654 21.90 -10.09 -21.63
N ALA A 655 22.92 -9.89 -20.79
CA ALA A 655 22.74 -9.68 -19.36
C ALA A 655 21.95 -8.40 -19.08
N ALA A 656 22.25 -7.30 -19.78
CA ALA A 656 21.51 -6.05 -19.67
C ALA A 656 20.07 -6.19 -20.15
N ALA A 657 19.84 -6.87 -21.28
CA ALA A 657 18.51 -7.14 -21.80
C ALA A 657 17.69 -7.98 -20.81
N LEU A 658 18.26 -9.04 -20.24
CA LEU A 658 17.60 -9.85 -19.22
C LEU A 658 17.37 -9.10 -17.90
N ARG A 659 18.25 -8.16 -17.54
CA ARG A 659 18.08 -7.28 -16.39
C ARG A 659 16.92 -6.32 -16.60
N ASP A 660 16.87 -5.66 -17.74
CA ASP A 660 15.81 -4.71 -18.08
C ASP A 660 14.49 -5.46 -18.16
N GLN A 661 14.50 -6.65 -18.76
CA GLN A 661 13.37 -7.56 -18.75
C GLN A 661 13.00 -8.03 -17.33
N LEU A 662 13.96 -8.34 -16.45
CA LEU A 662 13.70 -8.67 -15.05
C LEU A 662 13.12 -7.49 -14.29
N ALA A 663 13.59 -6.27 -14.55
CA ALA A 663 13.11 -5.03 -13.96
C ALA A 663 11.67 -4.77 -14.42
N GLU A 664 11.39 -4.87 -15.73
CA GLU A 664 10.03 -4.80 -16.28
C GLU A 664 9.13 -5.88 -15.69
N ILE A 665 9.61 -7.13 -15.58
CA ILE A 665 8.84 -8.23 -14.99
C ILE A 665 8.61 -8.03 -13.50
N LYS A 666 9.59 -7.48 -12.76
CA LYS A 666 9.51 -7.15 -11.32
C LYS A 666 8.60 -5.95 -11.09
N GLN A 667 8.67 -4.92 -11.91
CA GLN A 667 7.79 -3.75 -11.88
C GLN A 667 6.35 -4.15 -12.23
N ALA A 668 6.17 -4.93 -13.30
CA ALA A 668 4.89 -5.57 -13.62
C ALA A 668 4.49 -6.65 -12.61
N ALA A 669 5.44 -7.20 -11.81
CA ALA A 669 5.15 -8.08 -10.67
C ALA A 669 4.57 -7.33 -9.50
N PHE A 670 5.13 -6.16 -9.29
CA PHE A 670 5.00 -5.34 -8.12
C PHE A 670 3.71 -4.54 -8.18
N LEU A 671 3.41 -3.98 -9.35
CA LEU A 671 2.07 -3.52 -9.67
C LEU A 671 1.07 -4.67 -9.43
N SER A 672 1.47 -5.93 -9.69
CA SER A 672 0.57 -7.10 -9.66
C SER A 672 0.43 -7.83 -8.33
N LYS A 673 0.95 -7.27 -7.22
CA LYS A 673 0.95 -7.89 -5.88
C LYS A 673 0.13 -7.11 -4.86
#